data_AF-A0A657AM80-F1
#
_entry.id   AF-A0A657AM80-F1
#
_cell.length_a   1.000
_cell.length_b   1.000
_cell.length_c   1.000
_cell.angle_alpha   90.00
_cell.angle_beta   90.00
_cell.angle_gamma   90.00
#
_symmetry.space_group_name_H-M   'P 1'
#
loop_
_entity.id
_entity.type
_entity.pdbx_description
1 polymer ?
#
loop_
_entity_poly.entity_id
_entity_poly.type
_entity_poly.pdbx_seq_one_letter_code
_entity_poly.pdbx_strand_id
1 'polypeptide(L)'
;MYKKTLLSVAIASALSLTGCLDTTDPENNPKERDNENSQTTPPSSEQQANIEQNENNLYPVFNPATGEFPKPNDLLLQTTDPDGSYAIPGLAEKIAAGTETPPEVALEYLSGASLTAPIDIEIGQGIAGSDITDTINTDTVIAESFINVGGAPVPNPAQSVFLLELEYAGGDPLKGLVNEESPTVTDAITAAQASGGDLSAAGELLGIAASPKYSAEVITRDKVVGGERVETSYIRIQPLEPLNPNKRYIVALTDEIKDTEGKSLIKHPGIANYAALADENREPANPLLDDVQAQIDFWEKVTASYLGNLTNAARPDDQQLTEDNIVFTSGFTTSNDTKVVDYMVDPTEWATNTVKTLVTTGAAKAAVDAGAEDYATIKGAVDTAISNWTAESFNPALAGCDTYPAGDARFACAGTGMITAAKAGGMSFPEPAADDSVAFDTPRDLRTVSAFITDAIAPVGAVNISEGSLTIPYYSGVPDTRGVSDGTEARLVGEWWKADSTLATQINTAFNLEALGAALPQATTSNVVNHLFPFPAKNSTEEIPVLAIFPADDSNMPADGYKTVIYQHGITTDRSVALALGSAIVANSGGTVAVLAIDQPLHGIDAISEEGRLAYAAQFLAGGQLAGFPESLAPGDTNNQALVDGTLATTFVTTSLDSATVIDASDGISAAEADLITETFAGTIAETVVTGQLHGSLIDITDGIDGTEAGYISAALSGDLTYNVVAAQLNGTLIDITDGIDGTEDATINGTITAALGDASGNPTLDATVQNLTALEAAASSLQSLQLAAQGLGLMQNTIENGASQIPGLGQGSADERHFGFGGGVTNVVPMDFADGTVGSSSSDPIDCSNTGSGAFTINPLSFLTSRDNFRQHMSDLMTLRLSIPTMDIDGIDDNGPEGDGFDLNGDDVHFIAHSLGTFNGIPFVEIANQTSRTEDNIVSANFLTPGGNIARLAENSPVFAPGILLALQSAAGLQRGDADLETFLNVLQASFDSFDPINFVGNLSSTTSTTKALFSEVVGDVFIPNNASPAVDVVQPANIGCNANPYAGISLGEGTAAPLAGTSPLQTASGAVSIGDSTDEASINFIRFESDSGALHTTPAAAASSAEAPAFAEFVTQAASFVLNDGEEITVGDSDLIVDAE
;
A
#
# COMPACT_ATOMS: atom_id res chain seq x y z
N MET A 1 3.70 13.92 -36.25
CA MET A 1 3.14 14.19 -34.92
C MET A 1 4.09 15.05 -34.09
N TYR A 2 4.70 16.10 -34.68
CA TYR A 2 5.59 17.02 -33.95
C TYR A 2 4.86 18.32 -33.67
N LYS A 3 4.07 18.34 -32.60
CA LYS A 3 3.49 19.55 -32.02
C LYS A 3 3.25 19.31 -30.52
N LYS A 4 4.33 19.33 -29.73
CA LYS A 4 4.25 19.48 -28.28
C LYS A 4 5.08 20.71 -27.90
N THR A 5 4.44 21.61 -27.16
CA THR A 5 4.75 22.99 -26.68
C THR A 5 5.85 23.84 -27.37
N LEU A 6 5.55 25.14 -27.58
CA LEU A 6 6.56 26.14 -27.96
C LEU A 6 7.73 26.21 -26.94
N LEU A 7 7.44 25.99 -25.65
CA LEU A 7 8.38 26.02 -24.54
C LEU A 7 9.31 24.78 -24.46
N SER A 8 8.84 23.59 -24.81
CA SER A 8 9.72 22.40 -24.90
C SER A 8 10.57 22.42 -26.17
N VAL A 9 10.04 22.98 -27.26
CA VAL A 9 10.82 23.27 -28.48
C VAL A 9 11.86 24.36 -28.19
N ALA A 10 11.58 25.34 -27.32
CA ALA A 10 12.55 26.34 -26.86
C ALA A 10 13.75 25.73 -26.16
N ILE A 11 13.48 24.84 -25.19
CA ILE A 11 14.49 24.14 -24.40
C ILE A 11 15.25 23.13 -25.29
N ALA A 12 14.55 22.38 -26.15
CA ALA A 12 15.18 21.44 -27.10
C ALA A 12 16.00 22.12 -28.21
N SER A 13 15.57 23.29 -28.69
CA SER A 13 16.31 24.04 -29.72
C SER A 13 17.54 24.74 -29.17
N ALA A 14 17.53 25.16 -27.89
CA ALA A 14 18.73 25.59 -27.17
C ALA A 14 19.76 24.44 -27.05
N LEU A 15 19.31 23.22 -26.80
CA LEU A 15 20.15 22.01 -26.84
C LEU A 15 20.67 21.68 -28.25
N SER A 16 19.95 22.06 -29.32
CA SER A 16 20.41 21.87 -30.70
C SER A 16 21.42 22.91 -31.18
N LEU A 17 21.48 24.10 -30.57
CA LEU A 17 22.45 25.15 -30.90
C LEU A 17 23.83 24.94 -30.25
N THR A 18 23.97 24.05 -29.27
CA THR A 18 25.26 23.65 -28.70
C THR A 18 25.95 22.52 -29.49
N GLY A 19 25.25 21.90 -30.45
CA GLY A 19 25.72 20.78 -31.28
C GLY A 19 26.70 21.12 -32.43
N CYS A 20 27.32 22.30 -32.43
CA CYS A 20 28.39 22.66 -33.38
C CYS A 20 29.73 22.88 -32.67
N LEU A 21 30.18 21.90 -31.88
CA LEU A 21 31.56 21.82 -31.39
C LEU A 21 32.11 20.40 -31.47
N ASP A 22 31.92 19.72 -32.61
CA ASP A 22 32.71 18.53 -32.92
C ASP A 22 33.99 18.95 -33.69
N THR A 23 35.13 18.63 -33.08
CA THR A 23 36.44 19.18 -33.40
C THR A 23 37.20 18.27 -34.35
N THR A 24 36.82 18.23 -35.63
CA THR A 24 37.57 17.44 -36.63
C THR A 24 37.68 18.06 -38.03
N ASP A 25 37.92 19.39 -38.15
CA ASP A 25 38.54 19.93 -39.39
C ASP A 25 39.31 21.24 -39.15
N PRO A 26 40.65 21.25 -39.22
CA PRO A 26 41.46 22.46 -39.06
C PRO A 26 41.37 23.48 -40.21
N GLU A 27 40.73 23.17 -41.34
CA GLU A 27 40.84 24.00 -42.56
C GLU A 27 39.56 24.71 -43.01
N ASN A 28 38.43 24.57 -42.30
CA ASN A 28 37.17 25.26 -42.63
C ASN A 28 36.45 25.87 -41.42
N ASN A 29 37.19 26.65 -40.64
CA ASN A 29 36.70 27.33 -39.45
C ASN A 29 35.76 28.51 -39.80
N PRO A 30 34.46 28.48 -39.47
CA PRO A 30 33.56 29.62 -39.62
C PRO A 30 33.66 30.53 -38.38
N LYS A 31 34.87 30.96 -37.99
CA LYS A 31 35.07 31.86 -36.83
C LYS A 31 34.78 33.34 -37.11
N GLU A 32 34.26 33.70 -38.28
CA GLU A 32 34.12 35.12 -38.67
C GLU A 32 32.79 35.49 -39.34
N ARG A 33 31.73 34.67 -39.32
CA ARG A 33 30.49 35.03 -40.05
C ARG A 33 29.15 35.06 -39.33
N ASP A 34 29.03 34.58 -38.10
CA ASP A 34 27.73 34.59 -37.39
C ASP A 34 27.65 35.60 -36.23
N ASN A 35 28.61 36.53 -36.14
CA ASN A 35 28.63 37.61 -35.14
C ASN A 35 28.37 39.01 -35.76
N GLU A 36 27.58 39.11 -36.84
CA GLU A 36 27.31 40.41 -37.49
C GLU A 36 26.38 41.35 -36.69
N ASN A 37 25.83 40.92 -35.54
CA ASN A 37 25.09 41.80 -34.61
C ASN A 37 25.54 41.71 -33.13
N SER A 38 26.62 40.99 -32.81
CA SER A 38 27.22 41.10 -31.47
C SER A 38 27.90 42.47 -31.37
N GLN A 39 27.39 43.35 -30.49
CA GLN A 39 28.12 44.56 -30.13
C GLN A 39 29.46 44.16 -29.50
N THR A 40 30.53 44.13 -30.28
CA THR A 40 31.91 43.89 -29.83
C THR A 40 32.52 45.12 -29.16
N THR A 41 31.75 45.84 -28.33
CA THR A 41 32.34 46.78 -27.38
C THR A 41 33.02 45.97 -26.29
N PRO A 42 34.33 46.15 -26.03
CA PRO A 42 34.95 45.62 -24.82
C PRO A 42 34.12 46.06 -23.61
N PRO A 43 33.89 45.19 -22.62
CA PRO A 43 33.11 45.56 -21.45
C PRO A 43 33.69 46.85 -20.86
N SER A 44 32.80 47.82 -20.58
CA SER A 44 33.19 49.09 -19.96
C SER A 44 33.95 48.82 -18.66
N SER A 45 34.71 49.79 -18.15
CA SER A 45 35.39 49.65 -16.85
C SER A 45 34.43 49.29 -15.71
N GLU A 46 33.16 49.67 -15.84
CA GLU A 46 32.05 49.36 -14.92
C GLU A 46 31.55 47.92 -15.12
N GLN A 47 31.44 47.43 -16.36
CA GLN A 47 31.15 46.03 -16.63
C GLN A 47 32.29 45.10 -16.22
N GLN A 48 33.55 45.51 -16.38
CA GLN A 48 34.71 44.77 -15.88
C GLN A 48 34.72 44.73 -14.35
N ALA A 49 34.40 45.84 -13.68
CA ALA A 49 34.27 45.87 -12.22
C ALA A 49 33.08 45.02 -11.72
N ASN A 50 31.96 44.97 -12.45
CA ASN A 50 30.81 44.13 -12.12
C ASN A 50 31.10 42.64 -12.36
N ILE A 51 31.88 42.29 -13.39
CA ILE A 51 32.37 40.92 -13.61
C ILE A 51 33.29 40.50 -12.46
N GLU A 52 34.29 41.33 -12.11
CA GLU A 52 35.21 41.07 -10.99
C GLU A 52 34.52 41.03 -9.61
N GLN A 53 33.39 41.74 -9.41
CA GLN A 53 32.60 41.69 -8.17
C GLN A 53 31.67 40.46 -8.07
N ASN A 54 31.20 39.95 -9.20
CA ASN A 54 30.23 38.84 -9.28
C ASN A 54 30.89 37.47 -9.40
N GLU A 55 32.18 37.39 -9.71
CA GLU A 55 32.93 36.12 -9.79
C GLU A 55 32.91 35.31 -8.48
N ASN A 56 32.71 35.97 -7.32
CA ASN A 56 32.65 35.34 -5.99
C ASN A 56 31.28 35.53 -5.31
N ASN A 57 30.18 35.67 -6.06
CA ASN A 57 28.83 35.71 -5.50
C ASN A 57 28.18 34.34 -5.59
N LEU A 58 27.42 33.97 -4.55
CA LEU A 58 26.53 32.82 -4.59
C LEU A 58 25.23 33.21 -5.29
N TYR A 59 24.66 32.29 -6.07
CA TYR A 59 23.39 32.49 -6.75
C TYR A 59 22.58 31.19 -6.86
N PRO A 60 21.24 31.24 -6.79
CA PRO A 60 20.41 30.10 -7.13
C PRO A 60 20.54 29.73 -8.60
N VAL A 61 20.82 28.47 -8.93
CA VAL A 61 21.00 28.01 -10.30
C VAL A 61 19.65 27.92 -11.00
N PHE A 62 19.52 28.67 -12.08
CA PHE A 62 18.37 28.63 -12.98
C PHE A 62 18.79 29.02 -14.40
N ASN A 63 18.76 28.06 -15.30
CA ASN A 63 19.07 28.19 -16.71
C ASN A 63 18.15 27.24 -17.52
N PRO A 64 17.01 27.75 -18.03
CA PRO A 64 16.07 26.95 -18.81
C PRO A 64 16.66 26.48 -20.14
N ALA A 65 17.67 27.18 -20.69
CA ALA A 65 18.29 26.81 -21.97
C ALA A 65 19.13 25.52 -21.88
N THR A 66 19.68 25.21 -20.69
CA THR A 66 20.42 23.97 -20.41
C THR A 66 19.56 22.93 -19.67
N GLY A 67 18.34 23.29 -19.25
CA GLY A 67 17.48 22.43 -18.45
C GLY A 67 17.88 22.36 -16.96
N GLU A 68 18.69 23.32 -16.50
CA GLU A 68 19.16 23.45 -15.12
C GLU A 68 18.20 24.34 -14.32
N PHE A 69 17.17 23.74 -13.74
CA PHE A 69 16.23 24.39 -12.83
C PHE A 69 15.56 23.30 -11.97
N PRO A 70 14.95 23.64 -10.81
CA PRO A 70 14.27 22.66 -9.97
C PRO A 70 13.14 21.95 -10.73
N LYS A 71 13.12 20.60 -10.68
CA LYS A 71 12.10 19.75 -11.32
C LYS A 71 11.35 18.97 -10.23
N PRO A 72 10.03 18.72 -10.38
CA PRO A 72 9.15 19.16 -11.48
C PRO A 72 8.90 20.68 -11.47
N ASN A 73 8.53 21.25 -12.62
CA ASN A 73 8.38 22.71 -12.80
C ASN A 73 7.24 23.04 -13.76
N ASP A 74 6.54 24.14 -13.54
CA ASP A 74 5.45 24.59 -14.42
C ASP A 74 5.93 24.96 -15.84
N LEU A 75 7.21 25.27 -16.03
CA LEU A 75 7.81 25.45 -17.37
C LEU A 75 7.73 24.18 -18.23
N LEU A 76 7.51 23.02 -17.62
CA LEU A 76 7.38 21.76 -18.33
C LEU A 76 5.91 21.42 -18.64
N LEU A 77 4.91 22.15 -18.13
CA LEU A 77 3.50 21.81 -18.36
C LEU A 77 3.11 21.88 -19.84
N GLN A 78 2.32 20.91 -20.31
CA GLN A 78 1.86 20.87 -21.69
C GLN A 78 0.84 21.97 -21.97
N THR A 79 1.16 22.89 -22.89
CA THR A 79 0.30 24.01 -23.31
C THR A 79 -0.40 23.78 -24.66
N THR A 80 0.02 22.77 -25.43
CA THR A 80 -0.59 22.41 -26.72
C THR A 80 -1.37 21.12 -26.53
N ASP A 81 -2.69 21.14 -26.77
CA ASP A 81 -3.62 20.05 -26.43
C ASP A 81 -3.40 19.57 -24.97
N PRO A 82 -3.59 20.46 -23.97
CA PRO A 82 -3.21 20.21 -22.59
C PRO A 82 -4.04 19.06 -22.00
N ASP A 83 -3.39 17.93 -21.77
CA ASP A 83 -3.91 16.76 -21.04
C ASP A 83 -3.58 16.82 -19.55
N GLY A 84 -2.96 17.92 -19.10
CA GLY A 84 -2.57 18.17 -17.72
C GLY A 84 -1.19 17.63 -17.35
N SER A 85 -0.47 16.94 -18.25
CA SER A 85 0.85 16.41 -17.93
C SER A 85 2.02 17.31 -18.36
N TYR A 86 3.24 16.91 -18.00
CA TYR A 86 4.46 17.57 -18.46
C TYR A 86 4.86 17.15 -19.88
N ALA A 87 5.61 18.01 -20.58
CA ALA A 87 6.21 17.75 -21.87
C ALA A 87 7.73 17.80 -21.73
N ILE A 88 8.41 16.64 -21.82
CA ILE A 88 9.85 16.55 -21.60
C ILE A 88 10.60 16.76 -22.92
N PRO A 89 11.40 17.85 -23.05
CA PRO A 89 12.11 18.16 -24.28
C PRO A 89 13.06 17.02 -24.70
N GLY A 90 12.92 16.53 -25.93
CA GLY A 90 13.80 15.51 -26.50
C GLY A 90 13.55 14.08 -26.02
N LEU A 91 12.48 13.83 -25.24
CA LEU A 91 12.20 12.50 -24.72
C LEU A 91 11.92 11.48 -25.82
N ALA A 92 11.18 11.86 -26.86
CA ALA A 92 10.88 10.96 -27.98
C ALA A 92 12.16 10.46 -28.67
N GLU A 93 13.16 11.34 -28.84
CA GLU A 93 14.48 10.99 -29.37
C GLU A 93 15.26 10.08 -28.41
N LYS A 94 15.17 10.33 -27.10
CA LYS A 94 15.79 9.48 -26.07
C LYS A 94 15.19 8.07 -26.05
N ILE A 95 13.86 7.96 -26.08
CA ILE A 95 13.13 6.68 -26.18
C ILE A 95 13.54 5.93 -27.45
N ALA A 96 13.62 6.62 -28.58
CA ALA A 96 14.07 6.00 -29.84
C ALA A 96 15.53 5.53 -29.79
N ALA A 97 16.36 6.12 -28.91
CA ALA A 97 17.75 5.77 -28.70
C ALA A 97 17.97 4.76 -27.54
N GLY A 98 16.96 4.50 -26.71
CA GLY A 98 17.09 3.70 -25.49
C GLY A 98 17.97 4.36 -24.42
N THR A 99 17.92 5.70 -24.33
CA THR A 99 18.72 6.52 -23.41
C THR A 99 17.87 7.37 -22.47
N GLU A 100 16.57 7.15 -22.45
CA GLU A 100 15.62 7.74 -21.51
C GLU A 100 15.86 7.23 -20.09
N THR A 101 15.54 8.07 -19.12
CA THR A 101 15.53 7.68 -17.71
C THR A 101 14.10 7.47 -17.20
N PRO A 102 13.87 6.62 -16.18
CA PRO A 102 12.54 6.43 -15.61
C PRO A 102 11.86 7.73 -15.14
N PRO A 103 12.55 8.69 -14.47
CA PRO A 103 11.95 9.97 -14.13
C PRO A 103 11.45 10.78 -15.34
N GLU A 104 12.19 10.78 -16.45
CA GLU A 104 11.78 11.51 -17.66
C GLU A 104 10.52 10.91 -18.29
N VAL A 105 10.43 9.58 -18.34
CA VAL A 105 9.24 8.89 -18.83
C VAL A 105 8.05 9.15 -17.91
N ALA A 106 8.25 9.08 -16.60
CA ALA A 106 7.19 9.29 -15.62
C ALA A 106 6.58 10.69 -15.73
N LEU A 107 7.42 11.74 -15.81
CA LEU A 107 6.96 13.13 -15.86
C LEU A 107 5.94 13.39 -17.00
N GLU A 108 6.09 12.76 -18.18
CA GLU A 108 5.10 12.93 -19.26
C GLU A 108 3.69 12.36 -18.96
N TYR A 109 3.55 11.63 -17.85
CA TYR A 109 2.31 10.99 -17.41
C TYR A 109 1.86 11.40 -16.00
N LEU A 110 2.50 12.42 -15.40
CA LEU A 110 2.12 13.01 -14.12
C LEU A 110 1.39 14.32 -14.34
N SER A 111 0.32 14.57 -13.57
CA SER A 111 -0.44 15.82 -13.66
C SER A 111 0.12 16.98 -12.83
N GLY A 112 1.21 16.75 -12.09
CA GLY A 112 1.85 17.77 -11.27
C GLY A 112 3.02 17.23 -10.45
N ALA A 113 3.59 18.10 -9.63
CA ALA A 113 4.64 17.78 -8.68
C ALA A 113 4.09 17.01 -7.48
N SER A 114 5.02 16.42 -6.71
CA SER A 114 4.66 15.66 -5.54
C SER A 114 4.03 16.53 -4.44
N LEU A 115 3.16 15.92 -3.64
CA LEU A 115 2.59 16.53 -2.45
C LEU A 115 3.56 16.52 -1.26
N THR A 116 4.59 15.65 -1.26
CA THR A 116 5.44 15.41 -0.09
C THR A 116 6.94 15.50 -0.36
N ALA A 117 7.35 15.49 -1.63
CA ALA A 117 8.77 15.58 -1.98
C ALA A 117 9.38 16.96 -1.66
N PRO A 118 10.62 17.02 -1.16
CA PRO A 118 11.34 18.28 -1.00
C PRO A 118 11.66 18.96 -2.32
N ILE A 119 11.85 20.28 -2.27
CA ILE A 119 12.31 21.09 -3.40
C ILE A 119 13.73 21.54 -3.10
N ASP A 120 14.68 21.09 -3.91
CA ASP A 120 16.08 21.43 -3.76
C ASP A 120 16.48 22.48 -4.81
N ILE A 121 17.07 23.59 -4.34
CA ILE A 121 17.55 24.69 -5.18
C ILE A 121 19.07 24.71 -5.10
N GLU A 122 19.73 24.35 -6.20
CA GLU A 122 21.20 24.39 -6.30
C GLU A 122 21.70 25.83 -6.14
N ILE A 123 22.76 26.02 -5.35
CA ILE A 123 23.42 27.30 -5.14
C ILE A 123 24.80 27.24 -5.79
N GLY A 124 24.94 27.95 -6.91
CA GLY A 124 26.14 27.95 -7.74
C GLY A 124 27.15 29.04 -7.35
N GLN A 125 28.38 28.88 -7.83
CA GLN A 125 29.46 29.88 -7.75
C GLN A 125 30.05 30.19 -9.14
N GLY A 126 30.64 31.37 -9.32
CA GLY A 126 31.18 31.84 -10.60
C GLY A 126 32.48 31.16 -11.08
N ILE A 127 33.15 30.32 -10.27
CA ILE A 127 34.43 29.69 -10.61
C ILE A 127 34.44 28.20 -10.26
N ALA A 128 34.64 27.35 -11.28
CA ALA A 128 34.91 25.92 -11.09
C ALA A 128 36.35 25.69 -10.59
N GLY A 129 36.51 25.02 -9.45
CA GLY A 129 37.76 24.33 -9.08
C GLY A 129 38.65 24.92 -7.96
N SER A 130 38.13 25.67 -7.00
CA SER A 130 38.89 26.01 -5.77
C SER A 130 38.24 25.45 -4.51
N ASP A 131 39.06 24.89 -3.61
CA ASP A 131 38.76 24.45 -2.23
C ASP A 131 38.04 25.53 -1.39
N ILE A 132 36.78 25.81 -1.67
CA ILE A 132 35.92 26.69 -0.89
C ILE A 132 34.78 25.84 -0.38
N THR A 133 34.67 25.75 0.94
CA THR A 133 33.45 25.31 1.59
C THR A 133 32.36 26.32 1.23
N ASP A 134 31.44 25.94 0.35
CA ASP A 134 30.16 26.62 0.15
C ASP A 134 29.54 26.85 1.53
N THR A 135 29.59 28.05 2.08
CA THR A 135 28.93 28.30 3.35
C THR A 135 27.99 29.47 3.22
N ILE A 136 26.78 29.12 2.82
CA ILE A 136 25.59 29.89 3.13
C ILE A 136 25.53 30.03 4.65
N ASN A 137 25.25 31.24 5.15
CA ASN A 137 24.96 31.45 6.55
C ASN A 137 23.57 30.87 6.85
N THR A 138 23.53 29.69 7.47
CA THR A 138 22.30 28.99 7.83
C THR A 138 21.35 29.83 8.68
N ASP A 139 21.86 30.75 9.50
CA ASP A 139 21.04 31.66 10.31
C ASP A 139 20.23 32.67 9.48
N THR A 140 20.51 32.76 8.17
CA THR A 140 19.80 33.65 7.23
C THR A 140 18.85 32.90 6.29
N VAL A 141 18.75 31.57 6.42
CA VAL A 141 17.78 30.74 5.68
C VAL A 141 16.59 30.51 6.61
N ILE A 142 15.55 31.34 6.45
CA ILE A 142 14.43 31.42 7.39
C ILE A 142 13.13 31.18 6.61
N ALA A 143 12.43 30.11 6.96
CA ALA A 143 11.20 29.65 6.30
C ALA A 143 9.93 30.09 7.02
N GLU A 144 9.99 30.37 8.33
CA GLU A 144 8.81 30.60 9.15
C GLU A 144 8.05 31.84 8.70
N SER A 145 6.85 31.66 8.14
CA SER A 145 5.99 32.77 7.67
C SER A 145 5.46 33.64 8.81
N PHE A 146 5.18 33.05 9.97
CA PHE A 146 4.64 33.73 11.14
C PHE A 146 5.42 33.35 12.40
N ILE A 147 5.54 34.29 13.33
CA ILE A 147 6.12 34.09 14.65
C ILE A 147 5.14 34.51 15.74
N ASN A 148 5.21 33.86 16.89
CA ASN A 148 4.37 34.21 18.03
C ASN A 148 5.02 35.34 18.85
N VAL A 149 4.39 36.52 18.85
CA VAL A 149 4.82 37.67 19.65
C VAL A 149 3.73 38.01 20.67
N GLY A 150 3.95 37.59 21.92
CA GLY A 150 3.02 37.90 23.02
C GLY A 150 1.68 37.18 22.95
N GLY A 151 1.62 36.00 22.32
CA GLY A 151 0.39 35.21 22.16
C GLY A 151 -0.41 35.55 20.91
N ALA A 152 0.13 36.38 20.01
CA ALA A 152 -0.47 36.73 18.73
C ALA A 152 0.47 36.33 17.58
N PRO A 153 -0.04 35.78 16.48
CA PRO A 153 0.76 35.48 15.31
C PRO A 153 1.04 36.79 14.57
N VAL A 154 2.30 37.07 14.27
CA VAL A 154 2.70 38.20 13.43
C VAL A 154 3.55 37.68 12.27
N PRO A 155 3.45 38.29 11.06
CA PRO A 155 4.34 37.94 9.96
C PRO A 155 5.80 38.04 10.39
N ASN A 156 6.61 37.06 10.01
CA ASN A 156 8.03 37.04 10.38
C ASN A 156 8.80 38.05 9.51
N PRO A 157 9.33 39.16 10.09
CA PRO A 157 10.06 40.13 9.31
C PRO A 157 11.39 39.59 8.78
N ALA A 158 11.91 38.49 9.33
CA ALA A 158 13.20 37.90 8.94
C ALA A 158 13.08 36.77 7.90
N GLN A 159 11.87 36.42 7.45
CA GLN A 159 11.66 35.39 6.44
C GLN A 159 12.43 35.70 5.15
N SER A 160 13.15 34.72 4.63
CA SER A 160 14.00 34.84 3.43
C SER A 160 13.73 33.74 2.39
N VAL A 161 13.07 32.65 2.80
CA VAL A 161 12.62 31.55 1.96
C VAL A 161 11.10 31.44 2.01
N PHE A 162 10.45 31.53 0.86
CA PHE A 162 8.99 31.57 0.73
C PHE A 162 8.50 30.39 -0.10
N LEU A 163 7.48 29.69 0.41
CA LEU A 163 6.66 28.75 -0.35
C LEU A 163 5.22 29.27 -0.32
N LEU A 164 4.79 29.87 -1.44
CA LEU A 164 3.53 30.60 -1.54
C LEU A 164 2.49 29.75 -2.25
N GLU A 165 1.49 29.27 -1.52
CA GLU A 165 0.30 28.63 -2.10
C GLU A 165 -0.59 29.66 -2.79
N LEU A 166 -0.91 29.43 -4.06
CA LEU A 166 -1.76 30.33 -4.85
C LEU A 166 -3.20 29.86 -4.91
N GLU A 167 -4.11 30.80 -4.68
CA GLU A 167 -5.55 30.65 -4.84
C GLU A 167 -6.03 31.39 -6.08
N TYR A 168 -6.75 30.68 -6.94
CA TYR A 168 -7.42 31.22 -8.12
C TYR A 168 -8.92 31.25 -7.87
N ALA A 169 -9.58 32.35 -8.22
CA ALA A 169 -11.03 32.48 -8.10
C ALA A 169 -11.78 31.46 -8.98
N GLY A 170 -11.22 31.10 -10.13
CA GLY A 170 -11.70 30.03 -10.99
C GLY A 170 -11.52 28.62 -10.40
N GLY A 171 -10.64 28.45 -9.42
CA GLY A 171 -10.39 27.19 -8.72
C GLY A 171 -9.47 26.19 -9.43
N ASP A 172 -9.00 26.50 -10.64
CA ASP A 172 -8.13 25.62 -11.44
C ASP A 172 -6.84 26.38 -11.81
N PRO A 173 -5.65 25.96 -11.31
CA PRO A 173 -4.40 26.68 -11.56
C PRO A 173 -3.90 26.56 -13.01
N LEU A 174 -4.24 25.49 -13.73
CA LEU A 174 -3.86 25.31 -15.13
C LEU A 174 -4.63 26.28 -16.02
N LYS A 175 -5.95 26.38 -15.81
CA LYS A 175 -6.82 27.33 -16.51
C LYS A 175 -6.58 28.76 -16.06
N GLY A 176 -6.33 28.99 -14.79
CA GLY A 176 -5.97 30.30 -14.24
C GLY A 176 -4.77 30.91 -14.97
N LEU A 177 -3.72 30.10 -15.20
CA LEU A 177 -2.55 30.54 -15.97
C LEU A 177 -2.89 30.93 -17.40
N VAL A 178 -3.60 30.05 -18.12
CA VAL A 178 -3.97 30.29 -19.52
C VAL A 178 -4.91 31.47 -19.68
N ASN A 179 -5.72 31.75 -18.66
CA ASN A 179 -6.67 32.86 -18.64
C ASN A 179 -6.06 34.17 -18.13
N GLU A 180 -4.77 34.21 -17.77
CA GLU A 180 -4.12 35.36 -17.13
C GLU A 180 -4.89 35.84 -15.88
N GLU A 181 -5.43 34.88 -15.12
CA GLU A 181 -6.17 35.16 -13.92
C GLU A 181 -5.21 35.57 -12.79
N SER A 182 -5.40 36.78 -12.23
CA SER A 182 -4.63 37.24 -11.07
C SER A 182 -4.96 36.40 -9.82
N PRO A 183 -4.01 35.59 -9.30
CA PRO A 183 -4.24 34.83 -8.08
C PRO A 183 -4.06 35.70 -6.83
N THR A 184 -4.30 35.10 -5.68
CA THR A 184 -3.84 35.61 -4.37
C THR A 184 -3.10 34.51 -3.63
N VAL A 185 -2.39 34.84 -2.55
CA VAL A 185 -1.74 33.85 -1.66
C VAL A 185 -2.69 33.47 -0.53
N THR A 186 -2.80 32.16 -0.24
CA THR A 186 -3.71 31.62 0.80
C THR A 186 -3.46 32.27 2.17
N ASP A 187 -2.20 32.28 2.63
CA ASP A 187 -1.82 32.88 3.92
C ASP A 187 -2.16 34.39 4.01
N ALA A 188 -2.14 35.10 2.88
CA ALA A 188 -2.52 36.51 2.84
C ALA A 188 -4.05 36.69 3.00
N ILE A 189 -4.86 35.76 2.47
CA ILE A 189 -6.31 35.74 2.72
C ILE A 189 -6.57 35.49 4.21
N THR A 190 -5.95 34.45 4.78
CA THR A 190 -6.12 34.09 6.20
C THR A 190 -5.70 35.24 7.12
N ALA A 191 -4.59 35.91 6.83
CA ALA A 191 -4.15 37.09 7.57
C ALA A 191 -5.08 38.30 7.45
N ALA A 192 -5.66 38.53 6.27
CA ALA A 192 -6.65 39.58 6.07
C ALA A 192 -7.95 39.28 6.87
N GLN A 193 -8.41 38.03 6.89
CA GLN A 193 -9.57 37.59 7.67
C GLN A 193 -9.32 37.71 9.18
N ALA A 194 -8.16 37.26 9.67
CA ALA A 194 -7.75 37.40 11.06
C ALA A 194 -7.71 38.88 11.50
N SER A 195 -7.15 39.74 10.65
CA SER A 195 -7.13 41.19 10.87
C SER A 195 -8.54 41.81 10.84
N GLY A 196 -9.47 41.21 10.10
CA GLY A 196 -10.90 41.54 10.07
C GLY A 196 -11.69 41.05 11.29
N GLY A 197 -11.06 40.32 12.21
CA GLY A 197 -11.66 39.81 13.45
C GLY A 197 -12.15 38.36 13.38
N ASP A 198 -11.78 37.60 12.33
CA ASP A 198 -12.07 36.17 12.26
C ASP A 198 -11.19 35.38 13.24
N LEU A 199 -11.84 34.74 14.22
CA LEU A 199 -11.15 33.97 15.25
C LEU A 199 -10.60 32.63 14.75
N SER A 200 -11.23 32.03 13.73
CA SER A 200 -10.76 30.79 13.12
C SER A 200 -9.47 31.04 12.35
N ALA A 201 -9.47 32.08 11.50
CA ALA A 201 -8.29 32.48 10.75
C ALA A 201 -7.13 32.91 11.68
N ALA A 202 -7.45 33.62 12.77
CA ALA A 202 -6.44 33.95 13.78
C ALA A 202 -5.88 32.70 14.49
N GLY A 203 -6.71 31.69 14.73
CA GLY A 203 -6.30 30.39 15.27
C GLY A 203 -5.41 29.61 14.32
N GLU A 204 -5.73 29.60 13.02
CA GLU A 204 -4.92 28.96 11.97
C GLU A 204 -3.52 29.58 11.90
N LEU A 205 -3.42 30.91 11.86
CA LEU A 205 -2.12 31.60 11.88
C LEU A 205 -1.31 31.34 13.16
N LEU A 206 -1.98 31.19 14.31
CA LEU A 206 -1.34 30.78 15.56
C LEU A 206 -0.80 29.35 15.46
N GLY A 207 -1.55 28.45 14.82
CA GLY A 207 -1.12 27.09 14.50
C GLY A 207 0.14 27.10 13.63
N ILE A 208 0.12 27.85 12.52
CA ILE A 208 1.28 27.99 11.61
C ILE A 208 2.50 28.56 12.35
N ALA A 209 2.31 29.54 13.23
CA ALA A 209 3.40 30.11 14.02
C ALA A 209 3.96 29.15 15.09
N ALA A 210 3.20 28.13 15.49
CA ALA A 210 3.64 27.10 16.43
C ALA A 210 4.26 25.88 15.71
N SER A 211 3.71 25.54 14.54
CA SER A 211 4.07 24.40 13.70
C SER A 211 4.09 24.85 12.24
N PRO A 212 5.26 25.22 11.69
CA PRO A 212 5.39 25.63 10.29
C PRO A 212 4.95 24.53 9.33
N LYS A 213 4.39 24.92 8.17
CA LYS A 213 3.96 23.98 7.11
C LYS A 213 5.13 23.38 6.33
N TYR A 214 6.28 24.06 6.34
CA TYR A 214 7.50 23.65 5.67
C TYR A 214 8.72 24.16 6.45
N SER A 215 9.87 23.52 6.23
CA SER A 215 11.17 24.01 6.69
C SER A 215 12.07 24.36 5.50
N ALA A 216 13.11 25.17 5.75
CA ALA A 216 14.19 25.38 4.80
C ALA A 216 15.54 25.14 5.45
N GLU A 217 16.42 24.41 4.78
CA GLU A 217 17.75 24.05 5.29
C GLU A 217 18.80 24.07 4.18
N VAL A 218 20.05 24.30 4.58
CA VAL A 218 21.20 24.19 3.67
C VAL A 218 21.72 22.77 3.74
N ILE A 219 21.80 22.09 2.59
CA ILE A 219 22.33 20.73 2.46
C ILE A 219 23.43 20.69 1.40
N THR A 220 24.27 19.66 1.43
CA THR A 220 25.24 19.38 0.37
C THR A 220 24.86 18.12 -0.40
N ARG A 221 25.16 18.13 -1.71
CA ARG A 221 24.95 16.99 -2.60
C ARG A 221 26.07 16.87 -3.61
N ASP A 222 26.34 15.65 -4.04
CA ASP A 222 27.24 15.37 -5.13
C ASP A 222 26.55 15.55 -6.48
N LYS A 223 27.22 16.24 -7.41
CA LYS A 223 26.82 16.41 -8.81
C LYS A 223 27.92 15.89 -9.72
N VAL A 224 27.56 15.16 -10.77
CA VAL A 224 28.54 14.67 -11.75
C VAL A 224 28.73 15.71 -12.85
N VAL A 225 29.89 16.38 -12.86
CA VAL A 225 30.26 17.37 -13.88
C VAL A 225 31.46 16.85 -14.65
N GLY A 226 31.30 16.64 -15.96
CA GLY A 226 32.39 16.15 -16.82
C GLY A 226 32.93 14.75 -16.45
N GLY A 227 32.14 13.96 -15.71
CA GLY A 227 32.51 12.64 -15.20
C GLY A 227 33.20 12.64 -13.84
N GLU A 228 33.37 13.82 -13.21
CA GLU A 228 33.88 13.96 -11.84
C GLU A 228 32.74 14.33 -10.88
N ARG A 229 32.76 13.79 -9.66
CA ARG A 229 31.81 14.15 -8.59
C ARG A 229 32.28 15.42 -7.91
N VAL A 230 31.38 16.41 -7.84
CA VAL A 230 31.61 17.72 -7.23
C VAL A 230 30.54 17.92 -6.17
N GLU A 231 30.95 18.19 -4.94
CA GLU A 231 30.04 18.58 -3.86
C GLU A 231 29.50 20.00 -4.15
N THR A 232 28.21 20.21 -3.95
CA THR A 232 27.53 21.49 -4.20
C THR A 232 26.48 21.74 -3.13
N SER A 233 26.32 22.99 -2.72
CA SER A 233 25.29 23.40 -1.78
C SER A 233 23.91 23.58 -2.43
N TYR A 234 22.87 23.23 -1.66
CA TYR A 234 21.47 23.40 -2.02
C TYR A 234 20.72 24.05 -0.85
N ILE A 235 19.70 24.84 -1.16
CA ILE A 235 18.65 25.17 -0.22
C ILE A 235 17.50 24.20 -0.45
N ARG A 236 17.26 23.33 0.53
CA ARG A 236 16.13 22.42 0.55
C ARG A 236 14.94 23.07 1.20
N ILE A 237 13.78 22.98 0.57
CA ILE A 237 12.47 23.32 1.13
C ILE A 237 11.72 22.01 1.34
N GLN A 238 11.46 21.65 2.60
CA GLN A 238 10.86 20.38 2.97
C GLN A 238 9.44 20.60 3.50
N PRO A 239 8.39 20.09 2.81
CA PRO A 239 7.05 20.03 3.37
C PRO A 239 7.03 19.25 4.69
N LEU A 240 6.35 19.79 5.70
CA LEU A 240 6.13 19.16 7.01
C LEU A 240 4.72 18.59 7.17
N GLU A 241 3.84 18.92 6.23
CA GLU A 241 2.54 18.33 5.96
C GLU A 241 2.41 18.14 4.44
N PRO A 242 1.60 17.20 3.93
CA PRO A 242 1.32 17.10 2.51
C PRO A 242 0.80 18.45 1.95
N LEU A 243 1.38 18.89 0.83
CA LEU A 243 0.89 20.06 0.11
C LEU A 243 -0.52 19.82 -0.41
N ASN A 244 -1.31 20.89 -0.54
CA ASN A 244 -2.66 20.77 -1.07
C ASN A 244 -2.62 20.32 -2.54
N PRO A 245 -3.42 19.31 -2.94
CA PRO A 245 -3.48 18.86 -4.32
C PRO A 245 -4.14 19.91 -5.22
N ASN A 246 -3.81 19.88 -6.52
CA ASN A 246 -4.32 20.82 -7.52
C ASN A 246 -4.09 22.32 -7.19
N LYS A 247 -2.95 22.65 -6.58
CA LYS A 247 -2.56 24.04 -6.26
C LYS A 247 -1.27 24.41 -6.97
N ARG A 248 -1.15 25.68 -7.36
CA ARG A 248 0.15 26.23 -7.78
C ARG A 248 0.86 26.79 -6.56
N TYR A 249 2.14 26.49 -6.46
CA TYR A 249 3.04 27.07 -5.48
C TYR A 249 4.12 27.89 -6.19
N ILE A 250 4.53 28.99 -5.56
CA ILE A 250 5.72 29.75 -5.95
C ILE A 250 6.75 29.60 -4.84
N VAL A 251 7.93 29.12 -5.21
CA VAL A 251 9.13 29.21 -4.39
C VAL A 251 9.80 30.55 -4.68
N ALA A 252 10.13 31.31 -3.64
CA ALA A 252 10.91 32.53 -3.78
C ALA A 252 12.03 32.63 -2.74
N LEU A 253 13.18 33.14 -3.17
CA LEU A 253 14.34 33.43 -2.33
C LEU A 253 14.66 34.92 -2.42
N THR A 254 15.09 35.52 -1.31
CA THR A 254 15.50 36.94 -1.26
C THR A 254 17.00 37.12 -1.01
N ASP A 255 17.49 38.33 -1.26
CA ASP A 255 18.86 38.77 -0.96
C ASP A 255 19.16 38.91 0.55
N GLU A 256 18.18 38.62 1.42
CA GLU A 256 18.41 38.50 2.87
C GLU A 256 19.17 37.22 3.23
N ILE A 257 19.17 36.23 2.34
CA ILE A 257 20.04 35.05 2.43
C ILE A 257 21.48 35.49 2.15
N LYS A 258 22.38 35.18 3.07
CA LYS A 258 23.78 35.63 3.03
C LYS A 258 24.72 34.45 3.07
N ASP A 259 25.91 34.62 2.51
CA ASP A 259 27.03 33.74 2.77
C ASP A 259 27.64 33.99 4.17
N THR A 260 28.60 33.16 4.57
CA THR A 260 29.35 33.31 5.82
C THR A 260 30.22 34.57 5.91
N GLU A 261 30.46 35.24 4.78
CA GLU A 261 31.16 36.53 4.73
C GLU A 261 30.19 37.71 4.87
N GLY A 262 28.87 37.44 4.92
CA GLY A 262 27.81 38.42 5.04
C GLY A 262 27.37 39.04 3.72
N LYS A 263 27.77 38.47 2.58
CA LYS A 263 27.37 38.88 1.22
C LYS A 263 26.04 38.25 0.86
N SER A 264 25.13 39.04 0.33
CA SER A 264 23.82 38.56 -0.14
C SER A 264 23.95 37.67 -1.38
N LEU A 265 23.02 36.72 -1.51
CA LEU A 265 22.81 36.03 -2.79
C LEU A 265 22.48 37.04 -3.89
N ILE A 266 22.81 36.69 -5.13
CA ILE A 266 22.43 37.46 -6.32
C ILE A 266 21.59 36.64 -7.28
N LYS A 267 20.88 37.30 -8.19
CA LYS A 267 20.24 36.66 -9.36
C LYS A 267 21.30 35.95 -10.21
N HIS A 268 21.03 34.72 -10.69
CA HIS A 268 21.96 33.94 -11.53
C HIS A 268 22.46 34.75 -12.75
N PRO A 269 23.74 35.17 -12.79
CA PRO A 269 24.25 36.00 -13.87
C PRO A 269 24.37 35.20 -15.17
N GLY A 270 24.12 35.85 -16.32
CA GLY A 270 24.27 35.25 -17.65
C GLY A 270 23.15 35.68 -18.59
N ILE A 271 23.38 35.59 -19.90
CA ILE A 271 22.45 36.13 -20.91
C ILE A 271 21.16 35.31 -21.10
N ALA A 272 21.14 34.07 -20.61
CA ALA A 272 20.00 33.15 -20.66
C ALA A 272 19.60 32.64 -19.26
N ASN A 273 20.18 33.23 -18.21
CA ASN A 273 20.00 32.84 -16.82
C ASN A 273 18.99 33.78 -16.13
N TYR A 274 18.61 33.44 -14.89
CA TYR A 274 17.59 34.17 -14.14
C TYR A 274 17.73 35.70 -14.17
N ALA A 275 18.94 36.25 -13.99
CA ALA A 275 19.14 37.70 -13.97
C ALA A 275 18.76 38.40 -15.28
N ALA A 276 18.95 37.75 -16.43
CA ALA A 276 18.56 38.30 -17.72
C ALA A 276 17.07 38.10 -18.01
N LEU A 277 16.48 37.01 -17.51
CA LEU A 277 15.08 36.68 -17.73
C LEU A 277 14.16 37.48 -16.80
N ALA A 278 14.62 37.83 -15.59
CA ALA A 278 13.89 38.66 -14.64
C ALA A 278 13.94 40.18 -14.95
N ASP A 279 14.73 40.61 -15.94
CA ASP A 279 14.74 42.02 -16.37
C ASP A 279 13.65 42.25 -17.40
N GLU A 280 12.50 42.78 -16.97
CA GLU A 280 11.33 43.09 -17.83
C GLU A 280 11.66 44.04 -19.01
N ASN A 281 12.76 44.80 -18.91
CA ASN A 281 13.17 45.75 -19.94
C ASN A 281 14.16 45.15 -20.95
N ARG A 282 14.54 43.88 -20.77
CA ARG A 282 15.54 43.20 -21.59
C ARG A 282 14.87 42.14 -22.47
N GLU A 283 15.05 42.28 -23.79
CA GLU A 283 14.68 41.22 -24.72
C GLU A 283 15.54 39.95 -24.47
N PRO A 284 14.94 38.76 -24.37
CA PRO A 284 15.68 37.52 -24.18
C PRO A 284 16.67 37.26 -25.33
N ALA A 285 17.79 36.62 -25.01
CA ALA A 285 18.81 36.30 -26.02
C ALA A 285 18.29 35.34 -27.11
N ASN A 286 17.22 34.60 -26.81
CA ASN A 286 16.51 33.72 -27.74
C ASN A 286 15.00 33.98 -27.58
N PRO A 287 14.27 34.34 -28.65
CA PRO A 287 12.81 34.57 -28.59
C PRO A 287 12.01 33.37 -28.05
N LEU A 288 12.60 32.19 -28.06
CA LEU A 288 11.98 31.00 -27.50
C LEU A 288 11.92 31.03 -25.95
N LEU A 289 12.60 31.98 -25.31
CA LEU A 289 12.56 32.21 -23.86
C LEU A 289 11.55 33.31 -23.44
N ASP A 290 10.83 33.92 -24.38
CA ASP A 290 9.85 34.98 -24.10
C ASP A 290 8.77 34.50 -23.10
N ASP A 291 8.26 33.28 -23.32
CA ASP A 291 7.28 32.65 -22.42
C ASP A 291 7.86 32.39 -21.02
N VAL A 292 9.16 32.05 -20.91
CA VAL A 292 9.82 31.85 -19.61
C VAL A 292 9.95 33.17 -18.86
N GLN A 293 10.35 34.24 -19.56
CA GLN A 293 10.42 35.58 -18.97
C GLN A 293 9.06 36.05 -18.47
N ALA A 294 7.98 35.80 -19.22
CA ALA A 294 6.62 36.12 -18.77
C ALA A 294 6.20 35.35 -17.51
N GLN A 295 6.61 34.08 -17.37
CA GLN A 295 6.35 33.30 -16.15
C GLN A 295 7.13 33.84 -14.95
N ILE A 296 8.41 34.18 -15.12
CA ILE A 296 9.23 34.77 -14.04
C ILE A 296 8.65 36.12 -13.60
N ASP A 297 8.28 36.97 -14.55
CA ASP A 297 7.62 38.26 -14.27
C ASP A 297 6.34 38.07 -13.46
N PHE A 298 5.50 37.10 -13.83
CA PHE A 298 4.33 36.73 -13.05
C PHE A 298 4.69 36.28 -11.63
N TRP A 299 5.67 35.40 -11.46
CA TRP A 299 6.07 34.91 -10.14
C TRP A 299 6.68 36.00 -9.26
N GLU A 300 7.53 36.87 -9.80
CA GLU A 300 8.12 38.00 -9.08
C GLU A 300 7.04 39.00 -8.64
N LYS A 301 6.05 39.31 -9.50
CA LYS A 301 4.94 40.21 -9.16
C LYS A 301 4.03 39.66 -8.05
N VAL A 302 3.66 38.38 -8.11
CA VAL A 302 2.87 37.75 -7.04
C VAL A 302 3.64 37.76 -5.72
N THR A 303 4.93 37.41 -5.76
CA THR A 303 5.82 37.43 -4.60
C THR A 303 5.96 38.85 -4.03
N ALA A 304 6.24 39.85 -4.86
CA ALA A 304 6.36 41.24 -4.45
C ALA A 304 5.06 41.78 -3.84
N SER A 305 3.90 41.38 -4.38
CA SER A 305 2.60 41.72 -3.79
C SER A 305 2.43 41.09 -2.41
N TYR A 306 2.84 39.83 -2.21
CA TYR A 306 2.82 39.19 -0.89
C TYR A 306 3.74 39.90 0.11
N LEU A 307 4.98 40.19 -0.30
CA LEU A 307 5.95 40.92 0.53
C LEU A 307 5.41 42.29 0.94
N GLY A 308 4.82 43.04 0.00
CA GLY A 308 4.25 44.37 0.25
C GLY A 308 3.05 44.34 1.20
N ASN A 309 2.14 43.38 1.03
CA ASN A 309 0.89 43.32 1.78
C ASN A 309 1.03 42.66 3.15
N LEU A 310 1.97 41.73 3.32
CA LEU A 310 2.09 40.92 4.53
C LEU A 310 3.45 41.07 5.22
N THR A 311 4.55 40.67 4.58
CA THR A 311 5.89 40.66 5.22
C THR A 311 6.31 42.05 5.68
N ASN A 312 6.11 43.07 4.83
CA ASN A 312 6.47 44.45 5.13
C ASN A 312 5.60 45.10 6.22
N ALA A 313 4.45 44.51 6.57
CA ALA A 313 3.63 45.00 7.68
C ALA A 313 4.36 44.88 9.04
N ALA A 314 5.33 43.96 9.14
CA ALA A 314 6.17 43.76 10.31
C ALA A 314 7.57 44.41 10.19
N ARG A 315 7.90 45.05 9.05
CA ARG A 315 9.23 45.63 8.78
C ARG A 315 9.21 47.17 8.86
N PRO A 316 10.32 47.82 9.27
CA PRO A 316 10.48 49.27 9.18
C PRO A 316 10.42 49.78 7.74
N ASP A 317 9.93 51.01 7.53
CA ASP A 317 9.81 51.65 6.20
C ASP A 317 11.12 51.68 5.39
N ASP A 318 12.27 51.77 6.06
CA ASP A 318 13.60 51.81 5.42
C ASP A 318 14.21 50.43 5.15
N GLN A 319 13.49 49.36 5.49
CA GLN A 319 13.90 47.96 5.33
C GLN A 319 12.85 47.13 4.59
N GLN A 320 11.88 47.76 3.93
CA GLN A 320 10.85 47.04 3.18
C GLN A 320 11.47 46.26 2.02
N LEU A 321 11.03 45.01 1.87
CA LEU A 321 11.41 44.16 0.76
C LEU A 321 10.58 44.55 -0.47
N THR A 322 11.23 44.58 -1.63
CA THR A 322 10.64 44.91 -2.92
C THR A 322 10.99 43.82 -3.94
N GLU A 323 10.50 43.94 -5.17
CA GLU A 323 10.85 43.04 -6.27
C GLU A 323 12.37 42.96 -6.52
N ASP A 324 13.10 44.06 -6.30
CA ASP A 324 14.58 44.10 -6.42
C ASP A 324 15.29 43.17 -5.42
N ASN A 325 14.65 42.85 -4.30
CA ASN A 325 15.20 41.96 -3.27
C ASN A 325 15.01 40.48 -3.60
N ILE A 326 14.18 40.14 -4.60
CA ILE A 326 13.96 38.76 -5.02
C ILE A 326 15.18 38.32 -5.84
N VAL A 327 15.80 37.21 -5.49
CA VAL A 327 16.97 36.67 -6.21
C VAL A 327 16.64 35.43 -7.04
N PHE A 328 15.49 34.80 -6.77
CA PHE A 328 15.01 33.62 -7.47
C PHE A 328 13.51 33.42 -7.24
N THR A 329 12.80 33.01 -8.28
CA THR A 329 11.44 32.48 -8.21
C THR A 329 11.28 31.25 -9.11
N SER A 330 10.42 30.33 -8.70
CA SER A 330 10.03 29.18 -9.51
C SER A 330 8.63 28.69 -9.15
N GLY A 331 7.82 28.39 -10.16
CA GLY A 331 6.47 27.84 -9.98
C GLY A 331 6.40 26.34 -10.20
N PHE A 332 5.56 25.66 -9.42
CA PHE A 332 5.14 24.28 -9.67
C PHE A 332 3.68 24.08 -9.25
N THR A 333 2.98 23.21 -9.97
CA THR A 333 1.59 22.81 -9.68
C THR A 333 1.59 21.40 -9.10
N THR A 334 0.94 21.19 -7.96
CA THR A 334 0.81 19.87 -7.33
C THR A 334 -0.16 18.98 -8.08
N SER A 335 0.14 17.67 -8.11
CA SER A 335 -0.73 16.66 -8.72
C SER A 335 -2.09 16.62 -8.02
N ASN A 336 -3.11 16.18 -8.74
CA ASN A 336 -4.43 15.83 -8.19
C ASN A 336 -4.78 14.37 -8.47
N ASP A 337 -3.77 13.54 -8.75
CA ASP A 337 -3.98 12.17 -9.19
C ASP A 337 -4.51 11.24 -8.09
N THR A 338 -4.61 11.69 -6.84
CA THR A 338 -5.38 11.02 -5.76
C THR A 338 -6.84 10.84 -6.16
N LYS A 339 -7.38 11.71 -7.03
CA LYS A 339 -8.76 11.64 -7.54
C LYS A 339 -8.97 10.63 -8.67
N VAL A 340 -7.93 9.95 -9.17
CA VAL A 340 -8.09 9.02 -10.32
C VAL A 340 -9.00 7.85 -9.97
N VAL A 341 -8.70 7.10 -8.91
CA VAL A 341 -9.52 5.95 -8.53
C VAL A 341 -10.85 6.40 -7.93
N ASP A 342 -10.86 7.47 -7.15
CA ASP A 342 -12.08 8.11 -6.63
C ASP A 342 -13.11 8.40 -7.74
N TYR A 343 -12.70 9.11 -8.80
CA TYR A 343 -13.55 9.38 -9.95
C TYR A 343 -13.89 8.16 -10.80
N MET A 344 -13.08 7.11 -10.73
CA MET A 344 -13.40 5.85 -11.38
C MET A 344 -14.52 5.12 -10.64
N VAL A 345 -14.52 5.17 -9.30
CA VAL A 345 -15.56 4.60 -8.44
C VAL A 345 -16.86 5.41 -8.51
N ASP A 346 -16.79 6.74 -8.48
CA ASP A 346 -17.95 7.62 -8.70
C ASP A 346 -17.74 8.61 -9.87
N PRO A 347 -18.03 8.18 -11.12
CA PRO A 347 -17.96 9.06 -12.29
C PRO A 347 -18.88 10.29 -12.21
N THR A 348 -19.87 10.28 -11.31
CA THR A 348 -20.78 11.41 -11.08
C THR A 348 -20.05 12.57 -10.44
N GLU A 349 -19.13 12.30 -9.52
CA GLU A 349 -18.30 13.33 -8.89
C GLU A 349 -17.40 13.99 -9.93
N TRP A 350 -16.73 13.19 -10.78
CA TRP A 350 -15.93 13.71 -11.90
C TRP A 350 -16.74 14.64 -12.81
N ALA A 351 -17.95 14.22 -13.21
CA ALA A 351 -18.81 15.04 -14.07
C ALA A 351 -19.24 16.34 -13.36
N THR A 352 -19.58 16.25 -12.07
CA THR A 352 -19.95 17.39 -11.24
C THR A 352 -18.82 18.42 -11.17
N ASN A 353 -17.61 17.95 -10.86
CA ASN A 353 -16.42 18.80 -10.75
C ASN A 353 -16.03 19.39 -12.11
N THR A 354 -16.09 18.60 -13.19
CA THR A 354 -15.83 19.07 -14.54
C THR A 354 -16.78 20.21 -14.93
N VAL A 355 -18.09 20.06 -14.70
CA VAL A 355 -19.07 21.12 -15.01
C VAL A 355 -18.82 22.36 -14.15
N LYS A 356 -18.57 22.18 -12.85
CA LYS A 356 -18.27 23.28 -11.94
C LYS A 356 -17.04 24.06 -12.40
N THR A 357 -15.94 23.38 -12.69
CA THR A 357 -14.70 23.97 -13.20
C THR A 357 -14.92 24.72 -14.51
N LEU A 358 -15.73 24.20 -15.45
CA LEU A 358 -16.05 24.92 -16.69
C LEU A 358 -16.80 26.23 -16.44
N VAL A 359 -17.74 26.22 -15.49
CA VAL A 359 -18.50 27.43 -15.12
C VAL A 359 -17.60 28.44 -14.42
N THR A 360 -16.79 28.01 -13.45
CA THR A 360 -15.94 28.91 -12.67
C THR A 360 -14.81 29.50 -13.50
N THR A 361 -14.09 28.68 -14.26
CA THR A 361 -12.99 29.15 -15.12
C THR A 361 -13.49 30.00 -16.28
N GLY A 362 -14.66 29.67 -16.85
CA GLY A 362 -15.30 30.49 -17.86
C GLY A 362 -15.73 31.86 -17.33
N ALA A 363 -16.26 31.92 -16.11
CA ALA A 363 -16.63 33.16 -15.44
C ALA A 363 -15.40 34.00 -15.07
N ALA A 364 -14.34 33.37 -14.56
CA ALA A 364 -13.07 34.02 -14.26
C ALA A 364 -12.48 34.66 -15.53
N LYS A 365 -12.40 33.89 -16.62
CA LYS A 365 -11.96 34.40 -17.92
C LYS A 365 -12.81 35.59 -18.40
N ALA A 366 -14.13 35.49 -18.30
CA ALA A 366 -15.01 36.58 -18.72
C ALA A 366 -14.80 37.86 -17.89
N ALA A 367 -14.45 37.72 -16.61
CA ALA A 367 -14.11 38.85 -15.74
C ALA A 367 -12.77 39.49 -16.15
N VAL A 368 -11.74 38.68 -16.39
CA VAL A 368 -10.44 39.14 -16.89
C VAL A 368 -10.59 39.86 -18.24
N ASP A 369 -11.30 39.25 -19.20
CA ASP A 369 -11.60 39.85 -20.51
C ASP A 369 -12.40 41.17 -20.39
N ALA A 370 -13.16 41.35 -19.28
CA ALA A 370 -13.88 42.58 -18.96
C ALA A 370 -13.02 43.63 -18.22
N GLY A 371 -11.74 43.34 -17.96
CA GLY A 371 -10.77 44.23 -17.33
C GLY A 371 -10.67 44.11 -15.81
N ALA A 372 -11.05 42.97 -15.23
CA ALA A 372 -10.75 42.69 -13.82
C ALA A 372 -9.25 42.39 -13.66
N GLU A 373 -8.57 43.13 -12.77
CA GLU A 373 -7.12 43.02 -12.56
C GLU A 373 -6.76 42.35 -11.22
N ASP A 374 -7.72 42.14 -10.32
CA ASP A 374 -7.51 41.63 -8.97
C ASP A 374 -8.39 40.43 -8.62
N TYR A 375 -7.87 39.55 -7.76
CA TYR A 375 -8.54 38.34 -7.30
C TYR A 375 -9.96 38.58 -6.74
N ALA A 376 -10.16 39.64 -5.94
CA ALA A 376 -11.44 39.87 -5.28
C ALA A 376 -12.56 40.23 -6.28
N THR A 377 -12.24 41.03 -7.29
CA THR A 377 -13.15 41.36 -8.39
C THR A 377 -13.50 40.12 -9.21
N ILE A 378 -12.51 39.30 -9.55
CA ILE A 378 -12.71 38.05 -10.31
C ILE A 378 -13.57 37.07 -9.49
N LYS A 379 -13.23 36.88 -8.21
CA LYS A 379 -13.98 36.02 -7.29
C LYS A 379 -15.44 36.42 -7.16
N GLY A 380 -15.72 37.71 -7.05
CA GLY A 380 -17.11 38.21 -7.04
C GLY A 380 -17.89 37.88 -8.31
N ALA A 381 -17.25 37.89 -9.47
CA ALA A 381 -17.86 37.49 -10.74
C ALA A 381 -18.11 35.98 -10.80
N VAL A 382 -17.14 35.16 -10.35
CA VAL A 382 -17.29 33.70 -10.26
C VAL A 382 -18.42 33.31 -9.31
N ASP A 383 -18.47 33.89 -8.11
CA ASP A 383 -19.52 33.61 -7.12
C ASP A 383 -20.92 34.00 -7.64
N THR A 384 -20.99 35.08 -8.41
CA THR A 384 -22.21 35.50 -9.11
C THR A 384 -22.59 34.50 -10.20
N ALA A 385 -21.63 33.95 -10.93
CA ALA A 385 -21.88 32.92 -11.94
C ALA A 385 -22.40 31.63 -11.30
N ILE A 386 -21.76 31.13 -10.24
CA ILE A 386 -22.23 29.96 -9.46
C ILE A 386 -23.67 30.16 -8.99
N SER A 387 -23.98 31.33 -8.44
CA SER A 387 -25.31 31.63 -7.89
C SER A 387 -26.41 31.72 -8.95
N ASN A 388 -26.06 32.11 -10.19
CA ASN A 388 -27.01 32.31 -11.29
C ASN A 388 -26.99 31.19 -12.34
N TRP A 389 -26.05 30.26 -12.27
CA TRP A 389 -25.90 29.19 -13.26
C TRP A 389 -27.10 28.27 -13.27
N THR A 390 -27.64 27.98 -14.44
CA THR A 390 -28.75 27.04 -14.65
C THR A 390 -28.25 25.83 -15.43
N ALA A 391 -28.59 24.62 -15.00
CA ALA A 391 -28.21 23.39 -15.67
C ALA A 391 -28.74 23.30 -17.10
N GLU A 392 -29.93 23.85 -17.39
CA GLU A 392 -30.47 23.93 -18.76
C GLU A 392 -29.59 24.76 -19.71
N SER A 393 -28.78 25.68 -19.17
CA SER A 393 -27.86 26.49 -19.98
C SER A 393 -26.68 25.68 -20.50
N PHE A 394 -26.33 24.58 -19.81
CA PHE A 394 -25.33 23.63 -20.25
C PHE A 394 -25.94 22.61 -21.21
N ASN A 395 -27.04 21.97 -20.81
CA ASN A 395 -27.78 21.04 -21.66
C ASN A 395 -29.29 21.10 -21.33
N PRO A 396 -30.18 21.33 -22.32
CA PRO A 396 -31.62 21.38 -22.10
C PRO A 396 -32.23 20.13 -21.43
N ALA A 397 -31.58 18.97 -21.55
CA ALA A 397 -32.00 17.74 -20.87
C ALA A 397 -31.87 17.83 -19.34
N LEU A 398 -31.05 18.75 -18.82
CA LEU A 398 -30.79 18.94 -17.40
C LEU A 398 -31.69 20.00 -16.75
N ALA A 399 -32.71 20.51 -17.45
CA ALA A 399 -33.62 21.54 -16.93
C ALA A 399 -34.33 21.15 -15.62
N GLY A 400 -34.47 19.84 -15.34
CA GLY A 400 -34.96 19.35 -14.06
C GLY A 400 -34.07 19.73 -12.88
N CYS A 401 -32.75 19.89 -13.08
CA CYS A 401 -31.81 20.26 -12.03
C CYS A 401 -31.93 21.72 -11.59
N ASP A 402 -32.57 22.58 -12.40
CA ASP A 402 -32.78 23.99 -12.04
C ASP A 402 -33.74 24.19 -10.86
N THR A 403 -34.48 23.15 -10.47
CA THR A 403 -35.29 23.16 -9.25
C THR A 403 -34.47 22.99 -7.98
N TYR A 404 -33.23 22.52 -8.07
CA TYR A 404 -32.32 22.39 -6.93
C TYR A 404 -31.77 23.76 -6.52
N PRO A 405 -31.41 23.95 -5.23
CA PRO A 405 -30.74 25.17 -4.76
C PRO A 405 -29.51 25.49 -5.62
N ALA A 406 -29.28 26.77 -5.92
CA ALA A 406 -28.09 27.20 -6.66
C ALA A 406 -26.81 26.86 -5.88
N GLY A 407 -25.70 26.65 -6.60
CA GLY A 407 -24.46 26.14 -6.04
C GLY A 407 -24.38 24.61 -6.10
N ASP A 408 -23.73 24.01 -5.13
CA ASP A 408 -23.26 22.61 -5.20
C ASP A 408 -24.38 21.59 -5.46
N ALA A 409 -25.55 21.76 -4.83
CA ALA A 409 -26.68 20.86 -5.04
C ALA A 409 -27.16 20.80 -6.50
N ARG A 410 -27.07 21.93 -7.23
CA ARG A 410 -27.44 21.98 -8.65
C ARG A 410 -26.36 21.36 -9.53
N PHE A 411 -25.08 21.59 -9.23
CA PHE A 411 -23.97 20.95 -9.95
C PHE A 411 -23.99 19.44 -9.77
N ALA A 412 -24.21 18.96 -8.55
CA ALA A 412 -24.34 17.53 -8.26
C ALA A 412 -25.47 16.89 -9.08
N CYS A 413 -26.68 17.49 -9.10
CA CYS A 413 -27.77 17.02 -9.94
C CYS A 413 -27.38 16.98 -11.44
N ALA A 414 -26.69 18.02 -11.92
CA ALA A 414 -26.27 18.08 -13.32
C ALA A 414 -25.26 16.98 -13.66
N GLY A 415 -24.27 16.73 -12.80
CA GLY A 415 -23.32 15.62 -12.94
C GLY A 415 -24.02 14.27 -12.99
N THR A 416 -24.95 14.01 -12.05
CA THR A 416 -25.73 12.75 -12.03
C THR A 416 -26.55 12.58 -13.30
N GLY A 417 -27.22 13.65 -13.73
CA GLY A 417 -28.01 13.66 -14.96
C GLY A 417 -27.18 13.39 -16.21
N MET A 418 -25.95 13.93 -16.26
CA MET A 418 -25.00 13.71 -17.34
C MET A 418 -24.54 12.26 -17.43
N ILE A 419 -24.07 11.68 -16.31
CA ILE A 419 -23.63 10.28 -16.29
C ILE A 419 -24.79 9.33 -16.59
N THR A 420 -25.97 9.57 -16.01
CA THR A 420 -27.18 8.77 -16.28
C THR A 420 -27.53 8.79 -17.77
N ALA A 421 -27.54 9.98 -18.39
CA ALA A 421 -27.81 10.11 -19.82
C ALA A 421 -26.73 9.46 -20.68
N ALA A 422 -25.46 9.53 -20.26
CA ALA A 422 -24.34 8.91 -20.95
C ALA A 422 -24.45 7.38 -20.96
N LYS A 423 -24.70 6.77 -19.80
CA LYS A 423 -24.94 5.32 -19.65
C LYS A 423 -26.18 4.88 -20.44
N ALA A 424 -27.28 5.64 -20.39
CA ALA A 424 -28.47 5.37 -21.21
C ALA A 424 -28.20 5.47 -22.72
N GLY A 425 -27.19 6.25 -23.12
CA GLY A 425 -26.67 6.35 -24.48
C GLY A 425 -25.71 5.23 -24.89
N GLY A 426 -25.38 4.29 -23.99
CA GLY A 426 -24.50 3.15 -24.25
C GLY A 426 -23.01 3.40 -23.97
N MET A 427 -22.65 4.48 -23.28
CA MET A 427 -21.28 4.65 -22.76
C MET A 427 -21.06 3.72 -21.57
N SER A 428 -19.89 3.06 -21.52
CA SER A 428 -19.46 2.24 -20.39
C SER A 428 -18.30 2.94 -19.70
N PHE A 429 -18.44 3.18 -18.40
CA PHE A 429 -17.35 3.69 -17.57
C PHE A 429 -16.62 2.50 -16.92
N PRO A 430 -15.31 2.59 -16.66
CA PRO A 430 -14.51 1.55 -16.01
C PRO A 430 -14.75 1.49 -14.48
N GLU A 431 -15.98 1.74 -14.04
CA GLU A 431 -16.35 1.69 -12.62
C GLU A 431 -16.29 0.25 -12.10
N PRO A 432 -15.74 0.02 -10.88
CA PRO A 432 -15.86 -1.27 -10.21
C PRO A 432 -17.33 -1.66 -10.05
N ALA A 433 -17.62 -2.96 -10.18
CA ALA A 433 -18.96 -3.50 -10.08
C ALA A 433 -18.93 -4.83 -9.34
N ALA A 434 -20.03 -5.19 -8.69
CA ALA A 434 -20.17 -6.49 -8.06
C ALA A 434 -20.04 -7.63 -9.08
N ASP A 435 -19.38 -8.71 -8.66
CA ASP A 435 -19.44 -10.00 -9.33
C ASP A 435 -20.49 -10.87 -8.63
N ASP A 436 -21.68 -10.94 -9.20
CA ASP A 436 -22.79 -11.77 -8.68
C ASP A 436 -22.58 -13.28 -8.96
N SER A 437 -21.40 -13.69 -9.46
CA SER A 437 -21.09 -15.07 -9.83
C SER A 437 -19.98 -15.72 -9.00
N VAL A 438 -19.55 -15.06 -7.91
CA VAL A 438 -18.56 -15.61 -6.98
C VAL A 438 -19.10 -16.93 -6.41
N ALA A 439 -18.35 -18.01 -6.64
CA ALA A 439 -18.66 -19.34 -6.16
C ALA A 439 -17.48 -19.87 -5.35
N PHE A 440 -17.80 -20.48 -4.21
CA PHE A 440 -16.84 -21.08 -3.29
C PHE A 440 -16.86 -22.61 -3.40
N ASP A 441 -15.69 -23.21 -3.18
CA ASP A 441 -15.53 -24.64 -3.07
C ASP A 441 -16.20 -25.19 -1.80
N THR A 442 -16.27 -26.53 -1.67
CA THR A 442 -16.79 -27.14 -0.44
C THR A 442 -15.92 -26.74 0.76
N PRO A 443 -16.53 -26.25 1.86
CA PRO A 443 -15.80 -25.87 3.06
C PRO A 443 -14.96 -27.01 3.63
N ARG A 444 -13.78 -26.66 4.13
CA ARG A 444 -12.88 -27.58 4.81
C ARG A 444 -12.55 -27.04 6.18
N ASP A 445 -12.35 -27.92 7.13
CA ASP A 445 -11.80 -27.52 8.43
C ASP A 445 -10.38 -26.96 8.22
N LEU A 446 -10.10 -25.78 8.78
CA LEU A 446 -8.82 -25.09 8.63
C LEU A 446 -7.63 -25.96 9.08
N ARG A 447 -7.80 -26.78 10.12
CA ARG A 447 -6.78 -27.69 10.66
C ARG A 447 -6.53 -28.90 9.77
N THR A 448 -7.26 -29.04 8.67
CA THR A 448 -6.95 -30.00 7.59
C THR A 448 -6.17 -29.39 6.43
N VAL A 449 -6.04 -28.06 6.39
CA VAL A 449 -5.37 -27.31 5.32
C VAL A 449 -3.92 -27.01 5.64
N SER A 450 -3.62 -26.57 6.87
CA SER A 450 -2.26 -26.17 7.25
C SER A 450 -1.83 -26.71 8.61
N ALA A 451 -0.70 -27.43 8.63
CA ALA A 451 -0.01 -27.86 9.85
C ALA A 451 0.60 -26.71 10.65
N PHE A 452 0.67 -25.50 10.07
CA PHE A 452 1.15 -24.30 10.75
C PHE A 452 0.13 -23.77 11.76
N ILE A 453 -1.17 -24.05 11.55
CA ILE A 453 -2.24 -23.60 12.44
C ILE A 453 -2.31 -24.49 13.68
N THR A 454 -2.20 -23.86 14.85
CA THR A 454 -2.22 -24.54 16.15
C THR A 454 -3.54 -24.29 16.90
N ASP A 455 -3.79 -25.04 17.98
CA ASP A 455 -5.00 -24.85 18.82
C ASP A 455 -5.08 -23.44 19.42
N ALA A 456 -3.94 -22.75 19.57
CA ALA A 456 -3.89 -21.38 20.06
C ALA A 456 -4.39 -20.36 19.01
N ILE A 457 -4.32 -20.69 17.73
CA ILE A 457 -4.85 -19.87 16.63
C ILE A 457 -6.31 -20.25 16.39
N ALA A 458 -6.56 -21.53 16.11
CA ALA A 458 -7.89 -22.06 15.85
C ALA A 458 -7.95 -23.53 16.29
N PRO A 459 -8.85 -23.87 17.23
CA PRO A 459 -9.12 -25.26 17.58
C PRO A 459 -9.66 -26.05 16.39
N VAL A 460 -9.43 -27.37 16.39
CA VAL A 460 -10.05 -28.28 15.42
C VAL A 460 -11.58 -28.18 15.52
N GLY A 461 -12.24 -28.08 14.37
CA GLY A 461 -13.70 -27.96 14.24
C GLY A 461 -14.26 -26.58 14.54
N ALA A 462 -13.41 -25.56 14.76
CA ALA A 462 -13.88 -24.21 15.10
C ALA A 462 -13.99 -23.28 13.89
N VAL A 463 -13.13 -23.46 12.89
CA VAL A 463 -13.00 -22.55 11.74
C VAL A 463 -12.96 -23.35 10.46
N ASN A 464 -13.82 -22.96 9.53
CA ASN A 464 -13.82 -23.45 8.16
C ASN A 464 -13.11 -22.48 7.23
N ILE A 465 -12.64 -23.03 6.12
CA ILE A 465 -12.05 -22.30 5.01
C ILE A 465 -12.66 -22.78 3.70
N SER A 466 -12.90 -21.82 2.81
CA SER A 466 -13.24 -22.09 1.42
C SER A 466 -12.47 -21.18 0.47
N GLU A 467 -12.22 -21.67 -0.74
CA GLU A 467 -11.58 -20.93 -1.83
C GLU A 467 -12.60 -20.74 -2.94
N GLY A 468 -12.66 -19.54 -3.50
CA GLY A 468 -13.56 -19.19 -4.59
C GLY A 468 -12.84 -18.39 -5.67
N SER A 469 -13.61 -17.89 -6.64
CA SER A 469 -13.07 -17.03 -7.71
C SER A 469 -13.88 -15.75 -7.87
N LEU A 470 -13.17 -14.65 -8.12
CA LEU A 470 -13.71 -13.31 -8.38
C LEU A 470 -13.28 -12.84 -9.76
N THR A 471 -14.24 -12.40 -10.56
CA THR A 471 -14.03 -11.83 -11.89
C THR A 471 -13.82 -10.33 -11.81
N ILE A 472 -12.65 -9.85 -12.23
CA ILE A 472 -12.29 -8.42 -12.18
C ILE A 472 -11.94 -7.85 -13.56
N PRO A 473 -12.26 -6.57 -13.84
CA PRO A 473 -11.67 -5.86 -14.98
C PRO A 473 -10.19 -5.55 -14.71
N TYR A 474 -9.33 -5.75 -15.71
CA TYR A 474 -7.89 -5.52 -15.57
C TYR A 474 -7.39 -4.52 -16.62
N TYR A 475 -6.65 -3.51 -16.16
CA TYR A 475 -6.22 -2.35 -16.94
C TYR A 475 -4.70 -2.26 -17.10
N SER A 476 -3.93 -3.05 -16.33
CA SER A 476 -2.47 -3.16 -16.43
C SER A 476 -2.05 -4.17 -17.51
N GLY A 477 -0.74 -4.28 -17.77
CA GLY A 477 -0.20 -5.23 -18.74
C GLY A 477 -0.45 -6.68 -18.35
N VAL A 478 -0.79 -7.52 -19.33
CA VAL A 478 -1.05 -8.96 -19.16
C VAL A 478 -0.27 -9.74 -20.22
N PRO A 479 0.42 -10.85 -19.90
CA PRO A 479 1.11 -11.67 -20.89
C PRO A 479 0.10 -12.39 -21.80
N ASP A 480 0.52 -12.74 -23.02
CA ASP A 480 -0.34 -13.50 -23.94
C ASP A 480 -0.50 -14.97 -23.47
N THR A 481 0.50 -15.50 -22.75
CA THR A 481 0.48 -16.84 -22.17
C THR A 481 1.09 -16.86 -20.76
N ARG A 482 0.37 -17.48 -19.81
CA ARG A 482 0.82 -17.65 -18.41
C ARG A 482 2.02 -18.61 -18.33
N GLY A 483 3.03 -18.26 -17.53
CA GLY A 483 4.20 -19.11 -17.23
C GLY A 483 5.05 -19.52 -18.44
N VAL A 484 4.95 -18.81 -19.57
CA VAL A 484 5.69 -19.12 -20.80
C VAL A 484 6.51 -17.90 -21.20
N SER A 485 7.84 -18.05 -21.27
CA SER A 485 8.71 -16.98 -21.77
C SER A 485 8.60 -16.89 -23.29
N ASP A 486 7.88 -15.87 -23.77
CA ASP A 486 7.67 -15.58 -25.20
C ASP A 486 7.94 -14.10 -25.56
N GLY A 487 8.38 -13.31 -24.58
CA GLY A 487 8.63 -11.87 -24.66
C GLY A 487 7.44 -11.02 -24.21
N THR A 488 6.23 -11.58 -24.11
CA THR A 488 5.04 -10.84 -23.67
C THR A 488 5.00 -10.66 -22.16
N GLU A 489 5.77 -11.44 -21.40
CA GLU A 489 5.96 -11.28 -19.95
C GLU A 489 6.50 -9.89 -19.56
N ALA A 490 7.22 -9.23 -20.48
CA ALA A 490 7.71 -7.86 -20.27
C ALA A 490 6.56 -6.84 -20.08
N ARG A 491 5.33 -7.17 -20.51
CA ARG A 491 4.15 -6.32 -20.32
C ARG A 491 3.79 -6.16 -18.84
N LEU A 492 4.03 -7.18 -18.01
CA LEU A 492 3.77 -7.14 -16.56
C LEU A 492 4.56 -6.05 -15.83
N VAL A 493 5.73 -5.68 -16.37
CA VAL A 493 6.67 -4.75 -15.72
C VAL A 493 6.89 -3.47 -16.52
N GLY A 494 6.33 -3.40 -17.73
CA GLY A 494 6.56 -2.32 -18.71
C GLY A 494 5.30 -1.67 -19.27
N GLU A 495 4.11 -2.24 -19.06
CA GLU A 495 2.84 -1.62 -19.44
C GLU A 495 2.07 -1.11 -18.22
N TRP A 496 1.41 0.03 -18.40
CA TRP A 496 0.65 0.74 -17.39
C TRP A 496 -0.66 1.27 -17.99
N TRP A 497 -1.54 1.86 -17.18
CA TRP A 497 -2.86 2.26 -17.62
C TRP A 497 -2.81 3.30 -18.73
N LYS A 498 -3.67 3.11 -19.74
CA LYS A 498 -3.86 4.03 -20.87
C LYS A 498 -5.30 4.53 -20.89
N ALA A 499 -5.49 5.81 -21.21
CA ALA A 499 -6.82 6.40 -21.28
C ALA A 499 -7.71 5.73 -22.34
N ASP A 500 -9.00 5.53 -22.03
CA ASP A 500 -10.00 5.09 -23.00
C ASP A 500 -10.34 6.22 -24.00
N SER A 501 -9.64 6.21 -25.13
CA SER A 501 -9.87 7.15 -26.23
C SER A 501 -11.27 7.06 -26.85
N THR A 502 -11.93 5.90 -26.78
CA THR A 502 -13.30 5.74 -27.29
C THR A 502 -14.28 6.45 -26.38
N LEU A 503 -14.17 6.21 -25.07
CA LEU A 503 -14.99 6.90 -24.07
C LEU A 503 -14.75 8.41 -24.10
N ALA A 504 -13.49 8.87 -24.19
CA ALA A 504 -13.17 10.29 -24.32
C ALA A 504 -13.82 10.94 -25.55
N THR A 505 -13.82 10.24 -26.69
CA THR A 505 -14.48 10.70 -27.93
C THR A 505 -16.00 10.82 -27.74
N GLN A 506 -16.61 9.83 -27.09
CA GLN A 506 -18.05 9.83 -26.81
C GLN A 506 -18.43 10.98 -25.88
N ILE A 507 -17.66 11.22 -24.82
CA ILE A 507 -17.86 12.31 -23.86
C ILE A 507 -17.71 13.68 -24.54
N ASN A 508 -16.65 13.90 -25.31
CA ASN A 508 -16.46 15.14 -26.08
C ASN A 508 -17.67 15.46 -26.96
N THR A 509 -18.21 14.43 -27.60
CA THR A 509 -19.39 14.56 -28.48
C THR A 509 -20.66 14.81 -27.67
N ALA A 510 -20.91 14.02 -26.62
CA ALA A 510 -22.14 14.04 -25.85
C ALA A 510 -22.33 15.37 -25.09
N PHE A 511 -21.23 15.93 -24.57
CA PHE A 511 -21.25 17.19 -23.83
C PHE A 511 -20.77 18.39 -24.65
N ASN A 512 -20.49 18.19 -25.95
CA ASN A 512 -20.05 19.23 -26.86
C ASN A 512 -18.86 20.03 -26.31
N LEU A 513 -17.91 19.34 -25.67
CA LEU A 513 -16.79 19.96 -24.96
C LEU A 513 -15.87 20.77 -25.90
N GLU A 514 -15.81 20.38 -27.17
CA GLU A 514 -15.10 21.15 -28.21
C GLU A 514 -15.66 22.57 -28.34
N ALA A 515 -16.98 22.75 -28.34
CA ALA A 515 -17.60 24.07 -28.45
C ALA A 515 -17.41 24.91 -27.19
N LEU A 516 -17.10 24.28 -26.07
CA LEU A 516 -16.80 24.91 -24.78
C LEU A 516 -15.29 25.15 -24.58
N GLY A 517 -14.44 24.80 -25.56
CA GLY A 517 -12.99 24.95 -25.43
C GLY A 517 -12.35 24.01 -24.41
N ALA A 518 -13.00 22.88 -24.13
CA ALA A 518 -12.63 21.93 -23.09
C ALA A 518 -12.56 20.49 -23.61
N ALA A 519 -12.26 20.33 -24.90
CA ALA A 519 -12.12 19.00 -25.50
C ALA A 519 -11.07 18.19 -24.76
N LEU A 520 -11.42 16.95 -24.42
CA LEU A 520 -10.52 15.98 -23.83
C LEU A 520 -9.49 15.53 -24.88
N PRO A 521 -8.19 15.79 -24.69
CA PRO A 521 -7.14 15.40 -25.64
C PRO A 521 -6.97 13.88 -25.72
N GLN A 522 -7.43 13.12 -24.72
CA GLN A 522 -7.42 11.66 -24.69
C GLN A 522 -8.22 11.03 -25.84
N ALA A 523 -9.15 11.79 -26.45
CA ALA A 523 -9.87 11.35 -27.63
C ALA A 523 -8.98 11.21 -28.89
N THR A 524 -7.80 11.84 -28.93
CA THR A 524 -7.01 11.92 -30.17
C THR A 524 -5.49 11.84 -29.98
N THR A 525 -4.91 12.60 -29.04
CA THR A 525 -3.47 12.88 -28.99
C THR A 525 -2.80 12.48 -27.67
N SER A 526 -3.57 12.13 -26.64
CA SER A 526 -3.08 11.72 -25.33
C SER A 526 -3.57 10.32 -24.94
N ASN A 527 -2.78 9.61 -24.14
CA ASN A 527 -3.12 8.35 -23.50
C ASN A 527 -2.96 8.44 -21.96
N VAL A 528 -2.81 9.64 -21.40
CA VAL A 528 -2.59 9.89 -19.97
C VAL A 528 -3.88 9.68 -19.19
N VAL A 529 -3.80 8.89 -18.11
CA VAL A 529 -4.84 8.72 -17.10
C VAL A 529 -4.48 9.55 -15.87
N ASN A 530 -5.29 10.57 -15.59
CA ASN A 530 -5.12 11.52 -14.49
C ASN A 530 -6.48 12.08 -14.05
N HIS A 531 -6.50 13.03 -13.11
CA HIS A 531 -7.74 13.60 -12.60
C HIS A 531 -8.63 14.29 -13.66
N LEU A 532 -8.06 14.78 -14.78
CA LEU A 532 -8.85 15.40 -15.87
C LEU A 532 -9.61 14.34 -16.68
N PHE A 533 -8.98 13.19 -16.92
CA PHE A 533 -9.61 12.02 -17.54
C PHE A 533 -9.17 10.73 -16.82
N PRO A 534 -9.95 10.29 -15.80
CA PRO A 534 -9.56 9.22 -14.89
C PRO A 534 -9.91 7.81 -15.39
N PHE A 535 -10.35 7.67 -16.64
CA PHE A 535 -10.94 6.42 -17.14
C PHE A 535 -9.94 5.61 -17.98
N PRO A 536 -9.34 4.53 -17.45
CA PRO A 536 -8.47 3.65 -18.22
C PRO A 536 -9.26 2.78 -19.21
N ALA A 537 -8.60 2.40 -20.31
CA ALA A 537 -9.09 1.39 -21.24
C ALA A 537 -8.89 -0.01 -20.65
N LYS A 538 -9.95 -0.83 -20.64
CA LYS A 538 -9.86 -2.22 -20.19
C LYS A 538 -8.98 -3.05 -21.12
N ASN A 539 -7.98 -3.72 -20.56
CA ASN A 539 -7.09 -4.63 -21.31
C ASN A 539 -7.66 -6.05 -21.36
N SER A 540 -8.11 -6.57 -20.20
CA SER A 540 -8.65 -7.92 -20.07
C SER A 540 -9.68 -8.01 -18.94
N THR A 541 -10.22 -9.22 -18.76
CA THR A 541 -11.02 -9.61 -17.60
C THR A 541 -10.32 -10.84 -17.03
N GLU A 542 -10.02 -10.81 -15.74
CA GLU A 542 -9.26 -11.86 -15.04
C GLU A 542 -10.14 -12.51 -13.98
N GLU A 543 -10.02 -13.83 -13.83
CA GLU A 543 -10.59 -14.59 -12.71
C GLU A 543 -9.49 -14.83 -11.68
N ILE A 544 -9.66 -14.26 -10.48
CA ILE A 544 -8.65 -14.30 -9.41
C ILE A 544 -9.16 -15.12 -8.21
N PRO A 545 -8.29 -15.73 -7.40
CA PRO A 545 -8.74 -16.50 -6.24
C PRO A 545 -9.14 -15.60 -5.06
N VAL A 546 -10.22 -15.98 -4.38
CA VAL A 546 -10.70 -15.39 -3.12
C VAL A 546 -10.65 -16.45 -2.03
N LEU A 547 -10.13 -16.09 -0.86
CA LEU A 547 -10.13 -16.92 0.33
C LEU A 547 -11.25 -16.47 1.26
N ALA A 548 -12.08 -17.39 1.76
CA ALA A 548 -13.02 -17.17 2.84
C ALA A 548 -12.64 -18.00 4.06
N ILE A 549 -12.59 -17.39 5.24
CA ILE A 549 -12.35 -18.02 6.54
C ILE A 549 -13.52 -17.65 7.45
N PHE A 550 -14.22 -18.63 7.99
CA PHE A 550 -15.49 -18.39 8.69
C PHE A 550 -15.75 -19.45 9.78
N PRO A 551 -16.68 -19.21 10.72
CA PRO A 551 -16.99 -20.17 11.78
C PRO A 551 -17.44 -21.51 11.18
N ALA A 552 -17.06 -22.62 11.81
CA ALA A 552 -17.53 -23.94 11.38
C ALA A 552 -18.95 -24.29 11.89
N ASP A 553 -19.49 -23.47 12.80
CA ASP A 553 -20.82 -23.62 13.38
C ASP A 553 -21.58 -22.29 13.23
N ASP A 554 -22.55 -22.26 12.32
CA ASP A 554 -23.36 -21.08 12.01
C ASP A 554 -24.50 -20.85 13.01
N SER A 555 -24.55 -21.60 14.13
CA SER A 555 -25.60 -21.41 15.15
C SER A 555 -25.62 -20.02 15.80
N ASN A 556 -24.52 -19.27 15.70
CA ASN A 556 -24.40 -17.89 16.17
C ASN A 556 -24.32 -16.87 15.04
N MET A 557 -24.48 -17.28 13.77
CA MET A 557 -24.48 -16.36 12.63
C MET A 557 -25.57 -15.29 12.83
N PRO A 558 -25.26 -13.99 12.66
CA PRO A 558 -26.26 -12.93 12.72
C PRO A 558 -27.34 -13.11 11.64
N ALA A 559 -28.54 -12.57 11.89
CA ALA A 559 -29.69 -12.77 11.00
C ALA A 559 -29.53 -12.11 9.60
N ASP A 560 -28.60 -11.17 9.50
CA ASP A 560 -28.20 -10.43 8.30
C ASP A 560 -26.86 -10.92 7.72
N GLY A 561 -26.36 -12.06 8.19
CA GLY A 561 -25.10 -12.66 7.76
C GLY A 561 -23.91 -12.26 8.64
N TYR A 562 -22.76 -12.87 8.39
CA TYR A 562 -21.52 -12.59 9.09
C TYR A 562 -21.04 -11.14 8.88
N LYS A 563 -20.57 -10.52 9.96
CA LYS A 563 -19.71 -9.35 9.86
C LYS A 563 -18.50 -9.72 9.02
N THR A 564 -18.19 -8.94 7.98
CA THR A 564 -17.15 -9.34 7.02
C THR A 564 -15.89 -8.51 7.22
N VAL A 565 -14.74 -9.17 7.35
CA VAL A 565 -13.43 -8.51 7.34
C VAL A 565 -12.77 -8.76 6.00
N ILE A 566 -12.44 -7.70 5.25
CA ILE A 566 -11.49 -7.80 4.14
C ILE A 566 -10.07 -7.71 4.72
N TYR A 567 -9.29 -8.77 4.59
CA TYR A 567 -7.90 -8.84 5.02
C TYR A 567 -6.94 -8.65 3.84
N GLN A 568 -6.06 -7.64 3.95
CA GLN A 568 -5.06 -7.32 2.94
C GLN A 568 -3.63 -7.62 3.43
N HIS A 569 -2.98 -8.54 2.74
CA HIS A 569 -1.60 -8.95 2.98
C HIS A 569 -0.56 -7.89 2.54
N GLY A 570 0.67 -7.99 3.05
CA GLY A 570 1.81 -7.15 2.68
C GLY A 570 2.42 -7.46 1.30
N ILE A 571 3.25 -6.57 0.74
CA ILE A 571 3.75 -6.68 -0.66
C ILE A 571 4.74 -7.83 -0.92
N THR A 572 5.25 -8.46 0.13
CA THR A 572 6.20 -9.58 0.01
C THR A 572 5.55 -10.90 0.38
N THR A 573 4.22 -10.90 0.51
CA THR A 573 3.43 -12.04 0.96
C THR A 573 2.23 -12.25 0.05
N ASP A 574 1.42 -13.25 0.35
CA ASP A 574 0.21 -13.60 -0.40
C ASP A 574 -0.98 -13.78 0.57
N ARG A 575 -2.18 -14.03 0.03
CA ARG A 575 -3.42 -14.23 0.80
C ARG A 575 -3.34 -15.29 1.91
N SER A 576 -2.41 -16.24 1.86
CA SER A 576 -2.26 -17.28 2.90
C SER A 576 -1.96 -16.72 4.29
N VAL A 577 -1.39 -15.52 4.40
CA VAL A 577 -1.14 -14.92 5.72
C VAL A 577 -2.44 -14.64 6.51
N ALA A 578 -3.59 -14.60 5.83
CA ALA A 578 -4.91 -14.56 6.48
C ALA A 578 -5.21 -15.83 7.29
N LEU A 579 -4.58 -16.97 7.00
CA LEU A 579 -4.80 -18.24 7.70
C LEU A 579 -4.47 -18.17 9.20
N ALA A 580 -3.55 -17.30 9.61
CA ALA A 580 -3.21 -17.13 11.02
C ALA A 580 -4.09 -16.06 11.67
N LEU A 581 -3.85 -14.78 11.38
CA LEU A 581 -4.60 -13.69 12.03
C LEU A 581 -6.10 -13.73 11.73
N GLY A 582 -6.49 -13.99 10.48
CA GLY A 582 -7.91 -14.08 10.09
C GLY A 582 -8.64 -15.19 10.85
N SER A 583 -8.07 -16.39 10.88
CA SER A 583 -8.65 -17.51 11.63
C SER A 583 -8.70 -17.27 13.14
N ALA A 584 -7.69 -16.59 13.70
CA ALA A 584 -7.69 -16.22 15.10
C ALA A 584 -8.82 -15.21 15.41
N ILE A 585 -9.07 -14.24 14.53
CA ILE A 585 -10.21 -13.32 14.66
C ILE A 585 -11.53 -14.09 14.62
N VAL A 586 -11.72 -14.97 13.63
CA VAL A 586 -12.93 -15.79 13.49
C VAL A 586 -13.14 -16.65 14.75
N ALA A 587 -12.11 -17.34 15.23
CA ALA A 587 -12.17 -18.19 16.42
C ALA A 587 -12.50 -17.40 17.71
N ASN A 588 -12.11 -16.13 17.78
CA ASN A 588 -12.40 -15.25 18.93
C ASN A 588 -13.66 -14.39 18.75
N SER A 589 -14.37 -14.51 17.62
CA SER A 589 -15.55 -13.69 17.30
C SER A 589 -16.85 -14.13 17.98
N GLY A 590 -16.85 -15.29 18.65
CA GLY A 590 -18.08 -15.93 19.13
C GLY A 590 -18.99 -16.47 18.01
N GLY A 591 -18.46 -16.64 16.80
CA GLY A 591 -19.19 -17.19 15.66
C GLY A 591 -20.00 -16.13 14.88
N THR A 592 -19.48 -14.90 14.77
CA THR A 592 -20.20 -13.77 14.15
C THR A 592 -19.43 -13.04 13.05
N VAL A 593 -18.17 -13.40 12.84
CA VAL A 593 -17.27 -12.73 11.87
C VAL A 593 -16.73 -13.74 10.86
N ALA A 594 -16.71 -13.35 9.59
CA ALA A 594 -16.01 -14.03 8.50
C ALA A 594 -14.91 -13.11 7.94
N VAL A 595 -13.87 -13.70 7.36
CA VAL A 595 -12.71 -13.00 6.79
C VAL A 595 -12.56 -13.39 5.32
N LEU A 596 -12.43 -12.38 4.45
CA LEU A 596 -12.13 -12.54 3.03
C LEU A 596 -10.71 -12.03 2.73
N ALA A 597 -9.98 -12.71 1.85
CA ALA A 597 -8.67 -12.24 1.37
C ALA A 597 -8.48 -12.48 -0.12
N ILE A 598 -7.87 -11.52 -0.81
CA ILE A 598 -7.44 -11.61 -2.21
C ILE A 598 -5.98 -11.19 -2.33
N ASP A 599 -5.35 -11.59 -3.42
CA ASP A 599 -3.99 -11.14 -3.71
C ASP A 599 -3.93 -9.77 -4.37
N GLN A 600 -2.82 -9.08 -4.16
CA GLN A 600 -2.44 -7.91 -4.94
C GLN A 600 -2.06 -8.26 -6.39
N PRO A 601 -2.05 -7.29 -7.33
CA PRO A 601 -1.57 -7.54 -8.68
C PRO A 601 -0.15 -8.08 -8.64
N LEU A 602 0.16 -9.03 -9.52
CA LEU A 602 1.46 -9.71 -9.57
C LEU A 602 1.79 -10.60 -8.37
N HIS A 603 0.88 -10.81 -7.43
CA HIS A 603 1.07 -11.70 -6.28
C HIS A 603 0.34 -13.03 -6.44
N GLY A 604 0.67 -13.97 -5.57
CA GLY A 604 -0.17 -15.12 -5.25
C GLY A 604 0.62 -16.30 -4.75
N ILE A 605 0.00 -17.49 -4.77
CA ILE A 605 0.69 -18.67 -4.26
C ILE A 605 1.87 -18.99 -5.20
N ASP A 606 3.07 -18.80 -4.66
CA ASP A 606 4.34 -18.93 -5.35
C ASP A 606 4.70 -20.39 -5.64
N ALA A 607 5.86 -20.65 -6.26
CA ALA A 607 6.48 -21.99 -6.27
C ALA A 607 7.43 -22.16 -5.07
N ILE A 608 7.63 -23.40 -4.59
CA ILE A 608 8.55 -23.71 -3.48
C ILE A 608 9.66 -24.67 -3.90
N SER A 609 10.90 -24.37 -3.51
CA SER A 609 12.06 -25.24 -3.77
C SER A 609 12.02 -26.54 -2.96
N GLU A 610 12.70 -27.58 -3.47
CA GLU A 610 12.86 -28.84 -2.73
C GLU A 610 13.54 -28.63 -1.37
N GLU A 611 14.55 -27.76 -1.31
CA GLU A 611 15.20 -27.36 -0.05
C GLU A 611 14.20 -26.79 0.95
N GLY A 612 13.26 -26.01 0.47
CA GLY A 612 12.17 -25.47 1.26
C GLY A 612 11.20 -26.47 1.81
N ARG A 613 10.75 -27.38 0.94
CA ARG A 613 9.88 -28.48 1.35
C ARG A 613 10.56 -29.36 2.41
N LEU A 614 11.87 -29.57 2.29
CA LEU A 614 12.67 -30.29 3.28
C LEU A 614 12.82 -29.51 4.60
N ALA A 615 12.93 -28.18 4.56
CA ALA A 615 12.96 -27.33 5.75
C ALA A 615 11.64 -27.40 6.52
N TYR A 616 10.50 -27.26 5.84
CA TYR A 616 9.18 -27.44 6.46
C TYR A 616 8.99 -28.85 7.00
N ALA A 617 9.42 -29.88 6.27
CA ALA A 617 9.37 -31.26 6.75
C ALA A 617 10.14 -31.43 8.08
N ALA A 618 11.34 -30.86 8.18
CA ALA A 618 12.12 -30.88 9.41
C ALA A 618 11.40 -30.17 10.56
N GLN A 619 10.83 -28.99 10.29
CA GLN A 619 10.11 -28.18 11.28
C GLN A 619 8.86 -28.89 11.80
N PHE A 620 8.01 -29.40 10.91
CA PHE A 620 6.76 -30.05 11.29
C PHE A 620 6.99 -31.37 12.04
N LEU A 621 7.98 -32.18 11.62
CA LEU A 621 8.34 -33.40 12.35
C LEU A 621 8.91 -33.08 13.73
N ALA A 622 9.72 -32.01 13.88
CA ALA A 622 10.18 -31.56 15.18
C ALA A 622 9.00 -31.11 16.08
N GLY A 623 8.04 -30.37 15.53
CA GLY A 623 6.79 -30.02 16.22
C GLY A 623 5.98 -31.25 16.64
N GLY A 624 5.84 -32.22 15.73
CA GLY A 624 5.17 -33.49 16.01
C GLY A 624 5.83 -34.28 17.15
N GLN A 625 7.17 -34.30 17.24
CA GLN A 625 7.89 -34.90 18.38
C GLN A 625 7.51 -34.23 19.71
N LEU A 626 7.41 -32.90 19.74
CA LEU A 626 6.98 -32.16 20.93
C LEU A 626 5.51 -32.47 21.28
N ALA A 627 4.69 -32.74 20.27
CA ALA A 627 3.30 -33.16 20.41
C ALA A 627 3.11 -34.67 20.70
N GLY A 628 4.20 -35.42 20.93
CA GLY A 628 4.16 -36.81 21.36
C GLY A 628 4.23 -37.85 20.24
N PHE A 629 4.65 -37.48 19.02
CA PHE A 629 4.96 -38.46 17.98
C PHE A 629 6.08 -39.41 18.44
N PRO A 630 6.05 -40.70 18.02
CA PRO A 630 7.10 -41.66 18.36
C PRO A 630 8.46 -41.27 17.80
N GLU A 631 9.55 -41.67 18.47
CA GLU A 631 10.94 -41.36 18.06
C GLU A 631 11.27 -41.80 16.62
N SER A 632 10.55 -42.81 16.08
CA SER A 632 10.67 -43.23 14.67
C SER A 632 10.34 -42.14 13.65
N LEU A 633 9.58 -41.12 14.06
CA LEU A 633 9.21 -39.95 13.25
C LEU A 633 10.06 -38.72 13.57
N ALA A 634 11.19 -38.87 14.25
CA ALA A 634 12.10 -37.76 14.50
C ALA A 634 12.61 -37.15 13.18
N PRO A 635 12.84 -35.83 13.12
CA PRO A 635 13.33 -35.17 11.92
C PRO A 635 14.72 -35.68 11.52
N GLY A 636 14.96 -35.78 10.21
CA GLY A 636 16.23 -36.22 9.62
C GLY A 636 16.07 -36.56 8.15
N ASP A 637 17.17 -36.56 7.39
CA ASP A 637 17.16 -36.62 5.92
C ASP A 637 16.19 -37.65 5.33
N THR A 638 16.12 -38.86 5.92
CA THR A 638 15.22 -39.93 5.45
C THR A 638 13.74 -39.62 5.70
N ASN A 639 13.37 -39.19 6.90
CA ASN A 639 11.99 -38.90 7.24
C ASN A 639 11.52 -37.60 6.57
N ASN A 640 12.39 -36.60 6.49
CA ASN A 640 12.12 -35.34 5.82
C ASN A 640 11.83 -35.60 4.33
N GLN A 641 12.70 -36.35 3.64
CA GLN A 641 12.47 -36.71 2.24
C GLN A 641 11.22 -37.56 2.07
N ALA A 642 11.01 -38.58 2.91
CA ALA A 642 9.82 -39.43 2.81
C ALA A 642 8.51 -38.64 3.01
N LEU A 643 8.55 -37.58 3.82
CA LEU A 643 7.41 -36.69 4.03
C LEU A 643 7.18 -35.81 2.79
N VAL A 644 8.24 -35.22 2.22
CA VAL A 644 8.20 -34.46 0.95
C VAL A 644 7.70 -35.32 -0.22
N ASP A 645 8.14 -36.58 -0.28
CA ASP A 645 7.73 -37.56 -1.29
C ASP A 645 6.29 -38.07 -1.09
N GLY A 646 5.60 -37.66 -0.02
CA GLY A 646 4.24 -38.11 0.27
C GLY A 646 4.14 -39.57 0.74
N THR A 647 5.25 -40.21 1.10
CA THR A 647 5.29 -41.66 1.44
C THR A 647 5.36 -41.96 2.94
N LEU A 648 5.74 -40.99 3.79
CA LEU A 648 5.97 -41.20 5.22
C LEU A 648 4.72 -41.68 5.96
N ALA A 649 3.57 -41.01 5.79
CA ALA A 649 2.37 -41.34 6.55
C ALA A 649 1.86 -42.77 6.26
N THR A 650 1.72 -43.13 4.98
CA THR A 650 1.28 -44.47 4.59
C THR A 650 2.27 -45.55 5.05
N THR A 651 3.58 -45.29 4.96
CA THR A 651 4.62 -46.22 5.43
C THR A 651 4.55 -46.41 6.94
N PHE A 652 4.38 -45.32 7.70
CA PHE A 652 4.25 -45.34 9.15
C PHE A 652 2.98 -46.09 9.60
N VAL A 653 1.83 -45.83 8.99
CA VAL A 653 0.57 -46.53 9.29
C VAL A 653 0.69 -48.02 8.98
N THR A 654 1.16 -48.37 7.77
CA THR A 654 1.27 -49.76 7.35
C THR A 654 2.20 -50.56 8.27
N THR A 655 3.37 -50.00 8.61
CA THR A 655 4.34 -50.67 9.51
C THR A 655 3.84 -50.75 10.95
N SER A 656 3.08 -49.76 11.43
CA SER A 656 2.50 -49.76 12.77
C SER A 656 1.37 -50.79 12.90
N LEU A 657 0.49 -50.89 11.91
CA LEU A 657 -0.58 -51.90 11.89
C LEU A 657 -0.05 -53.33 11.75
N ASP A 658 0.98 -53.55 10.92
CA ASP A 658 1.66 -54.84 10.77
C ASP A 658 2.36 -55.26 12.08
N SER A 659 3.04 -54.31 12.74
CA SER A 659 3.66 -54.53 14.05
C SER A 659 2.62 -54.82 15.16
N ALA A 660 1.43 -54.23 15.05
CA ALA A 660 0.30 -54.50 15.93
C ALA A 660 -0.48 -55.76 15.55
N THR A 661 -0.07 -56.50 14.51
CA THR A 661 -0.73 -57.69 13.97
C THR A 661 -2.18 -57.48 13.53
N VAL A 662 -2.53 -56.23 13.20
CA VAL A 662 -3.85 -55.86 12.67
C VAL A 662 -3.94 -56.21 11.18
N ILE A 663 -2.81 -56.13 10.46
CA ILE A 663 -2.65 -56.52 9.05
C ILE A 663 -1.41 -57.43 8.91
N ASP A 664 -1.23 -58.08 7.77
CA ASP A 664 0.02 -58.79 7.39
C ASP A 664 0.58 -58.19 6.09
N ALA A 665 1.59 -57.33 6.20
CA ALA A 665 2.15 -56.69 5.02
C ALA A 665 3.07 -57.62 4.18
N SER A 666 3.38 -58.83 4.67
CA SER A 666 4.41 -59.70 4.09
C SER A 666 3.99 -60.44 2.82
N ASP A 667 2.69 -60.61 2.57
CA ASP A 667 2.13 -61.18 1.34
C ASP A 667 1.43 -60.15 0.44
N GLY A 668 1.48 -58.88 0.83
CA GLY A 668 0.91 -57.74 0.13
C GLY A 668 -0.47 -57.35 0.68
N ILE A 669 -0.79 -56.06 0.62
CA ILE A 669 -2.01 -55.51 1.23
C ILE A 669 -3.26 -55.97 0.47
N SER A 670 -4.16 -56.67 1.17
CA SER A 670 -5.48 -57.03 0.66
C SER A 670 -6.44 -55.83 0.66
N ALA A 671 -7.59 -55.95 -0.02
CA ALA A 671 -8.59 -54.88 -0.05
C ALA A 671 -9.13 -54.52 1.34
N ALA A 672 -9.35 -55.50 2.21
CA ALA A 672 -9.84 -55.26 3.57
C ALA A 672 -8.79 -54.56 4.45
N GLU A 673 -7.50 -54.87 4.25
CA GLU A 673 -6.41 -54.20 4.96
C GLU A 673 -6.20 -52.77 4.44
N ALA A 674 -6.42 -52.53 3.14
CA ALA A 674 -6.43 -51.18 2.58
C ALA A 674 -7.58 -50.32 3.15
N ASP A 675 -8.75 -50.92 3.39
CA ASP A 675 -9.86 -50.25 4.07
C ASP A 675 -9.47 -49.85 5.50
N LEU A 676 -8.81 -50.74 6.27
CA LEU A 676 -8.31 -50.41 7.63
C LEU A 676 -7.24 -49.30 7.63
N ILE A 677 -6.36 -49.27 6.63
CA ILE A 677 -5.41 -48.16 6.46
C ILE A 677 -6.16 -46.85 6.19
N THR A 678 -7.18 -46.88 5.34
CA THR A 678 -8.03 -45.71 5.02
C THR A 678 -8.79 -45.22 6.25
N GLU A 679 -9.36 -46.13 7.05
CA GLU A 679 -10.02 -45.84 8.32
C GLU A 679 -9.07 -45.23 9.36
N THR A 680 -7.78 -45.55 9.31
CA THR A 680 -6.78 -44.93 10.20
C THR A 680 -6.62 -43.45 9.90
N PHE A 681 -6.59 -43.07 8.61
CA PHE A 681 -6.57 -41.67 8.20
C PHE A 681 -7.92 -40.98 8.45
N ALA A 682 -9.03 -41.67 8.23
CA ALA A 682 -10.39 -41.16 8.48
C ALA A 682 -10.73 -41.03 9.98
N GLY A 683 -9.91 -41.60 10.85
CA GLY A 683 -10.09 -41.47 12.29
C GLY A 683 -11.04 -42.46 12.95
N THR A 684 -11.31 -43.59 12.30
CA THR A 684 -12.33 -44.55 12.74
C THR A 684 -11.75 -45.92 13.08
N ILE A 685 -10.46 -46.15 12.86
CA ILE A 685 -9.83 -47.48 13.02
C ILE A 685 -10.02 -48.09 14.41
N ALA A 686 -9.88 -47.30 15.48
CA ALA A 686 -10.03 -47.81 16.84
C ALA A 686 -11.47 -48.28 17.08
N GLU A 687 -12.46 -47.53 16.59
CA GLU A 687 -13.87 -47.89 16.67
C GLU A 687 -14.19 -49.12 15.82
N THR A 688 -13.69 -49.21 14.59
CA THR A 688 -13.88 -50.39 13.72
C THR A 688 -13.31 -51.66 14.36
N VAL A 689 -12.08 -51.60 14.86
CA VAL A 689 -11.41 -52.76 15.47
C VAL A 689 -12.10 -53.17 16.76
N VAL A 690 -12.45 -52.22 17.63
CA VAL A 690 -13.20 -52.50 18.87
C VAL A 690 -14.55 -53.14 18.54
N THR A 691 -15.30 -52.54 17.62
CA THR A 691 -16.61 -53.05 17.21
C THR A 691 -16.50 -54.47 16.65
N GLY A 692 -15.51 -54.73 15.79
CA GLY A 692 -15.25 -56.06 15.24
C GLY A 692 -14.86 -57.10 16.30
N GLN A 693 -14.03 -56.73 17.29
CA GLN A 693 -13.57 -57.63 18.36
C GLN A 693 -14.65 -57.93 19.40
N LEU A 694 -15.54 -56.97 19.67
CA LEU A 694 -16.66 -57.14 20.60
C LEU A 694 -17.82 -57.93 19.98
N HIS A 695 -17.94 -57.92 18.64
CA HIS A 695 -19.03 -58.59 17.94
C HIS A 695 -19.10 -60.09 18.25
N GLY A 696 -20.30 -60.56 18.60
CA GLY A 696 -20.57 -61.96 18.95
C GLY A 696 -20.20 -62.33 20.39
N SER A 697 -19.68 -61.39 21.18
CA SER A 697 -19.40 -61.56 22.61
C SER A 697 -20.20 -60.60 23.49
N LEU A 698 -19.99 -59.28 23.33
CA LEU A 698 -20.62 -58.22 24.11
C LEU A 698 -21.60 -57.37 23.27
N ILE A 699 -21.47 -57.36 21.94
CA ILE A 699 -22.35 -56.62 21.02
C ILE A 699 -22.76 -57.49 19.82
N ASP A 700 -23.91 -57.21 19.20
CA ASP A 700 -24.39 -57.83 17.96
C ASP A 700 -24.66 -56.76 16.88
N ILE A 701 -23.81 -56.70 15.86
CA ILE A 701 -23.94 -55.68 14.81
C ILE A 701 -24.94 -56.08 13.71
N THR A 702 -25.59 -57.26 13.81
CA THR A 702 -26.45 -57.80 12.75
C THR A 702 -27.75 -57.03 12.59
N ASP A 703 -28.23 -56.37 13.64
CA ASP A 703 -29.44 -55.51 13.66
C ASP A 703 -29.14 -54.01 13.83
N GLY A 704 -27.86 -53.62 13.77
CA GLY A 704 -27.38 -52.26 13.97
C GLY A 704 -27.06 -51.97 15.45
N ILE A 705 -26.18 -51.00 15.70
CA ILE A 705 -25.69 -50.68 17.06
C ILE A 705 -26.78 -49.95 17.86
N ASP A 706 -27.19 -50.52 18.99
CA ASP A 706 -28.09 -49.87 19.95
C ASP A 706 -27.36 -49.04 21.02
N GLY A 707 -28.11 -48.33 21.88
CA GLY A 707 -27.53 -47.44 22.90
C GLY A 707 -26.75 -48.15 24.01
N THR A 708 -26.98 -49.44 24.25
CA THR A 708 -26.17 -50.24 25.20
C THR A 708 -24.89 -50.72 24.55
N GLU A 709 -24.95 -51.14 23.29
CA GLU A 709 -23.79 -51.56 22.52
C GLU A 709 -22.83 -50.40 22.25
N ALA A 710 -23.36 -49.22 21.90
CA ALA A 710 -22.59 -47.99 21.81
C ALA A 710 -21.88 -47.67 23.13
N GLY A 711 -22.55 -47.90 24.27
CA GLY A 711 -21.95 -47.72 25.60
C GLY A 711 -20.74 -48.62 25.86
N TYR A 712 -20.75 -49.88 25.38
CA TYR A 712 -19.60 -50.77 25.48
C TYR A 712 -18.44 -50.37 24.56
N ILE A 713 -18.73 -49.90 23.36
CA ILE A 713 -17.72 -49.38 22.42
C ILE A 713 -17.05 -48.15 23.03
N SER A 714 -17.83 -47.17 23.50
CA SER A 714 -17.30 -45.96 24.15
C SER A 714 -16.47 -46.29 25.40
N ALA A 715 -16.93 -47.23 26.23
CA ALA A 715 -16.17 -47.68 27.39
C ALA A 715 -14.84 -48.36 27.02
N ALA A 716 -14.78 -49.09 25.90
CA ALA A 716 -13.54 -49.71 25.43
C ALA A 716 -12.54 -48.64 24.98
N LEU A 717 -13.03 -47.61 24.29
CA LEU A 717 -12.24 -46.49 23.79
C LEU A 717 -11.77 -45.56 24.93
N SER A 718 -12.50 -45.49 26.05
CA SER A 718 -12.10 -44.73 27.24
C SER A 718 -11.26 -45.54 28.25
N GLY A 719 -11.11 -46.85 28.05
CA GLY A 719 -10.38 -47.74 28.96
C GLY A 719 -11.18 -48.18 30.20
N ASP A 720 -12.49 -48.03 30.17
CA ASP A 720 -13.41 -48.35 31.28
C ASP A 720 -14.21 -49.64 31.06
N LEU A 721 -14.09 -50.30 29.90
CA LEU A 721 -14.83 -51.52 29.56
C LEU A 721 -14.53 -52.67 30.53
N THR A 722 -13.27 -52.95 30.86
CA THR A 722 -12.88 -54.00 31.82
C THR A 722 -13.52 -53.72 33.17
N TYR A 723 -13.46 -52.46 33.63
CA TYR A 723 -14.06 -52.04 34.89
C TYR A 723 -15.57 -52.23 34.88
N ASN A 724 -16.25 -51.75 33.84
CA ASN A 724 -17.70 -51.81 33.68
C ASN A 724 -18.20 -53.26 33.57
N VAL A 725 -17.47 -54.14 32.86
CA VAL A 725 -17.83 -55.56 32.73
C VAL A 725 -17.61 -56.29 34.06
N VAL A 726 -16.51 -56.04 34.78
CA VAL A 726 -16.28 -56.65 36.09
C VAL A 726 -17.32 -56.15 37.10
N ALA A 727 -17.64 -54.85 37.09
CA ALA A 727 -18.70 -54.30 37.93
C ALA A 727 -20.06 -54.95 37.62
N ALA A 728 -20.42 -55.10 36.34
CA ALA A 728 -21.65 -55.78 35.96
C ALA A 728 -21.68 -57.25 36.41
N GLN A 729 -20.55 -57.97 36.35
CA GLN A 729 -20.44 -59.37 36.75
C GLN A 729 -20.48 -59.59 38.27
N LEU A 730 -19.98 -58.63 39.05
CA LEU A 730 -20.01 -58.69 40.52
C LEU A 730 -21.31 -58.15 41.13
N ASN A 731 -22.12 -57.45 40.33
CA ASN A 731 -23.39 -56.85 40.73
C ASN A 731 -24.35 -57.86 41.39
N GLY A 732 -24.90 -57.49 42.55
CA GLY A 732 -25.82 -58.32 43.33
C GLY A 732 -25.17 -59.47 44.10
N THR A 733 -23.83 -59.59 44.06
CA THR A 733 -23.07 -60.57 44.85
C THR A 733 -22.09 -59.92 45.82
N LEU A 734 -21.26 -59.01 45.33
CA LEU A 734 -20.20 -58.33 46.09
C LEU A 734 -20.29 -56.79 46.03
N ILE A 735 -21.04 -56.25 45.06
CA ILE A 735 -21.27 -54.81 44.87
C ILE A 735 -22.74 -54.58 44.47
N ASP A 736 -23.27 -53.39 44.73
CA ASP A 736 -24.58 -52.92 44.25
C ASP A 736 -24.39 -51.74 43.30
N ILE A 737 -24.61 -51.95 42.01
CA ILE A 737 -24.46 -50.86 41.04
C ILE A 737 -25.71 -49.95 40.98
N THR A 738 -26.80 -50.28 41.69
CA THR A 738 -28.07 -49.54 41.59
C THR A 738 -28.16 -48.30 42.48
N ASP A 739 -27.29 -48.16 43.48
CA ASP A 739 -27.12 -46.93 44.28
C ASP A 739 -25.84 -46.14 43.93
N GLY A 740 -25.06 -46.64 42.96
CA GLY A 740 -23.79 -46.07 42.53
C GLY A 740 -22.61 -46.65 43.30
N ILE A 741 -21.47 -46.81 42.62
CA ILE A 741 -20.29 -47.48 43.20
C ILE A 741 -19.64 -46.60 44.28
N ASP A 742 -19.55 -47.13 45.50
CA ASP A 742 -18.83 -46.48 46.60
C ASP A 742 -17.33 -46.82 46.62
N GLY A 743 -16.54 -46.13 47.47
CA GLY A 743 -15.09 -46.34 47.52
C GLY A 743 -14.64 -47.72 48.02
N THR A 744 -15.50 -48.49 48.69
CA THR A 744 -15.22 -49.87 49.10
C THR A 744 -15.47 -50.84 47.94
N GLU A 745 -16.54 -50.59 47.20
CA GLU A 745 -16.92 -51.35 46.01
C GLU A 745 -15.93 -51.12 44.86
N ASP A 746 -15.51 -49.88 44.63
CA ASP A 746 -14.46 -49.53 43.68
C ASP A 746 -13.14 -50.25 44.00
N ALA A 747 -12.71 -50.24 45.26
CA ALA A 747 -11.53 -50.98 45.71
C ALA A 747 -11.68 -52.50 45.50
N THR A 748 -12.91 -53.03 45.57
CA THR A 748 -13.20 -54.44 45.33
C THR A 748 -13.13 -54.79 43.86
N ILE A 749 -13.67 -53.95 42.97
CA ILE A 749 -13.59 -54.09 41.52
C ILE A 749 -12.12 -54.04 41.07
N ASN A 750 -11.40 -52.98 41.45
CA ASN A 750 -9.99 -52.78 41.11
C ASN A 750 -9.09 -53.89 41.70
N GLY A 751 -9.38 -54.34 42.92
CA GLY A 751 -8.70 -55.48 43.54
C GLY A 751 -8.93 -56.79 42.79
N THR A 752 -10.14 -57.01 42.26
CA THR A 752 -10.49 -58.19 41.46
C THR A 752 -9.79 -58.18 40.10
N ILE A 753 -9.79 -57.03 39.41
CA ILE A 753 -9.05 -56.83 38.15
C ILE A 753 -7.56 -57.10 38.37
N THR A 754 -6.97 -56.50 39.42
CA THR A 754 -5.56 -56.71 39.77
C THR A 754 -5.23 -58.19 40.01
N ALA A 755 -6.11 -58.90 40.73
CA ALA A 755 -5.94 -60.33 40.98
C ALA A 755 -6.05 -61.17 39.70
N ALA A 756 -6.97 -60.81 38.79
CA ALA A 756 -7.17 -61.52 37.52
C ALA A 756 -6.01 -61.31 36.53
N LEU A 757 -5.46 -60.09 36.47
CA LEU A 757 -4.25 -59.80 35.69
C LEU A 757 -3.00 -60.51 36.25
N GLY A 758 -2.98 -60.79 37.55
CA GLY A 758 -1.94 -61.57 38.22
C GLY A 758 -2.14 -63.09 38.23
N ASP A 759 -3.17 -63.61 37.55
CA ASP A 759 -3.57 -65.03 37.56
C ASP A 759 -3.83 -65.59 38.99
N ALA A 760 -4.34 -64.72 39.87
CA ALA A 760 -4.49 -64.95 41.30
C ALA A 760 -5.96 -64.90 41.79
N SER A 761 -6.93 -64.62 40.90
CA SER A 761 -8.36 -64.61 41.28
C SER A 761 -8.91 -66.03 41.53
N GLY A 762 -8.30 -67.03 40.88
CA GLY A 762 -8.72 -68.43 40.95
C GLY A 762 -9.92 -68.78 40.07
N ASN A 763 -10.38 -67.86 39.21
CA ASN A 763 -11.46 -68.08 38.25
C ASN A 763 -10.93 -67.97 36.80
N PRO A 764 -10.60 -69.10 36.15
CA PRO A 764 -9.92 -69.09 34.85
C PRO A 764 -10.76 -68.45 33.72
N THR A 765 -12.08 -68.37 33.86
CA THR A 765 -12.95 -67.74 32.84
C THR A 765 -13.00 -66.22 33.01
N LEU A 766 -13.06 -65.75 34.26
CA LEU A 766 -12.97 -64.33 34.58
C LEU A 766 -11.56 -63.79 34.28
N ASP A 767 -10.53 -64.55 34.63
CA ASP A 767 -9.12 -64.21 34.37
C ASP A 767 -8.87 -64.01 32.88
N ALA A 768 -9.34 -64.94 32.04
CA ALA A 768 -9.23 -64.82 30.58
C ALA A 768 -10.05 -63.63 30.03
N THR A 769 -11.23 -63.36 30.59
CA THR A 769 -12.07 -62.24 30.16
C THR A 769 -11.41 -60.89 30.48
N VAL A 770 -10.92 -60.72 31.72
CA VAL A 770 -10.21 -59.50 32.14
C VAL A 770 -8.95 -59.30 31.30
N GLN A 771 -8.15 -60.36 31.09
CA GLN A 771 -6.94 -60.26 30.26
C GLN A 771 -7.25 -59.85 28.81
N ASN A 772 -8.31 -60.41 28.20
CA ASN A 772 -8.70 -60.06 26.83
C ASN A 772 -9.26 -58.64 26.72
N LEU A 773 -10.10 -58.20 27.66
CA LEU A 773 -10.67 -56.85 27.64
C LEU A 773 -9.62 -55.78 27.93
N THR A 774 -8.72 -56.01 28.90
CA THR A 774 -7.60 -55.09 29.16
C THR A 774 -6.62 -55.03 27.99
N ALA A 775 -6.39 -56.14 27.28
CA ALA A 775 -5.59 -56.15 26.06
C ALA A 775 -6.28 -55.38 24.92
N LEU A 776 -7.61 -55.49 24.78
CA LEU A 776 -8.39 -54.75 23.81
C LEU A 776 -8.37 -53.24 24.08
N GLU A 777 -8.53 -52.81 25.33
CA GLU A 777 -8.44 -51.40 25.74
C GLU A 777 -7.03 -50.82 25.48
N ALA A 778 -5.98 -51.58 25.77
CA ALA A 778 -4.61 -51.19 25.47
C ALA A 778 -4.36 -51.08 23.95
N ALA A 779 -4.92 -52.00 23.16
CA ALA A 779 -4.86 -51.95 21.70
C ALA A 779 -5.65 -50.75 21.15
N ALA A 780 -6.85 -50.47 21.68
CA ALA A 780 -7.67 -49.33 21.30
C ALA A 780 -6.96 -48.00 21.56
N SER A 781 -6.35 -47.83 22.75
CA SER A 781 -5.55 -46.64 23.07
C SER A 781 -4.32 -46.48 22.16
N SER A 782 -3.68 -47.60 21.79
CA SER A 782 -2.55 -47.59 20.84
C SER A 782 -3.01 -47.20 19.43
N LEU A 783 -4.18 -47.68 18.99
CA LEU A 783 -4.78 -47.33 17.70
C LEU A 783 -5.23 -45.86 17.65
N GLN A 784 -5.77 -45.32 18.75
CA GLN A 784 -6.07 -43.88 18.87
C GLN A 784 -4.80 -43.03 18.75
N SER A 785 -3.71 -43.46 19.38
CA SER A 785 -2.42 -42.76 19.28
C SER A 785 -1.84 -42.82 17.86
N LEU A 786 -1.95 -43.99 17.21
CA LEU A 786 -1.57 -44.19 15.81
C LEU A 786 -2.38 -43.30 14.88
N GLN A 787 -3.69 -43.24 15.10
CA GLN A 787 -4.63 -42.42 14.34
C GLN A 787 -4.26 -40.93 14.41
N LEU A 788 -3.97 -40.39 15.60
CA LEU A 788 -3.55 -39.00 15.77
C LEU A 788 -2.25 -38.72 15.00
N ALA A 789 -1.27 -39.62 15.07
CA ALA A 789 -0.03 -39.51 14.31
C ALA A 789 -0.25 -39.63 12.79
N ALA A 790 -1.14 -40.51 12.34
CA ALA A 790 -1.49 -40.68 10.93
C ALA A 790 -2.16 -39.44 10.34
N GLN A 791 -3.13 -38.87 11.05
CA GLN A 791 -3.81 -37.63 10.65
C GLN A 791 -2.84 -36.45 10.65
N GLY A 792 -2.01 -36.31 11.68
CA GLY A 792 -1.00 -35.27 11.75
C GLY A 792 0.03 -35.38 10.61
N LEU A 793 0.50 -36.59 10.29
CA LEU A 793 1.40 -36.80 9.14
C LEU A 793 0.71 -36.50 7.81
N GLY A 794 -0.56 -36.89 7.63
CA GLY A 794 -1.33 -36.58 6.42
C GLY A 794 -1.48 -35.06 6.22
N LEU A 795 -1.80 -34.33 7.29
CA LEU A 795 -1.85 -32.86 7.29
C LEU A 795 -0.49 -32.25 6.91
N MET A 796 0.60 -32.72 7.52
CA MET A 796 1.95 -32.24 7.19
C MET A 796 2.30 -32.49 5.72
N GLN A 797 1.95 -33.65 5.18
CA GLN A 797 2.16 -33.97 3.76
C GLN A 797 1.41 -33.00 2.85
N ASN A 798 0.12 -32.79 3.10
CA ASN A 798 -0.68 -31.82 2.35
C ASN A 798 -0.11 -30.40 2.45
N THR A 799 0.32 -30.00 3.66
CA THR A 799 0.91 -28.68 3.92
C THR A 799 2.22 -28.47 3.14
N ILE A 800 3.05 -29.51 3.04
CA ILE A 800 4.34 -29.47 2.32
C ILE A 800 4.15 -29.56 0.80
N GLU A 801 3.16 -30.31 0.35
CA GLU A 801 2.75 -30.35 -1.06
C GLU A 801 2.28 -28.96 -1.51
N ASN A 802 1.50 -28.29 -0.66
CA ASN A 802 1.02 -26.92 -0.83
C ASN A 802 1.90 -25.89 -0.11
N GLY A 803 3.21 -26.12 -0.10
CA GLY A 803 4.16 -25.39 0.73
C GLY A 803 4.46 -23.97 0.27
N ALA A 804 3.99 -23.58 -0.91
CA ALA A 804 4.55 -22.45 -1.64
C ALA A 804 3.95 -21.07 -1.29
N SER A 805 3.04 -21.08 -0.32
CA SER A 805 2.47 -19.92 0.36
C SER A 805 3.36 -19.44 1.51
N GLN A 806 3.25 -18.16 1.90
CA GLN A 806 3.90 -17.66 3.12
C GLN A 806 3.46 -18.38 4.40
N ILE A 807 2.16 -18.70 4.52
CA ILE A 807 1.67 -19.70 5.47
C ILE A 807 1.31 -20.94 4.66
N PRO A 808 2.15 -22.00 4.70
CA PRO A 808 1.97 -23.22 3.91
C PRO A 808 0.58 -23.86 4.09
N GLY A 809 0.01 -24.40 3.03
CA GLY A 809 -1.24 -25.19 3.08
C GLY A 809 -2.22 -24.92 1.94
N LEU A 810 -2.20 -23.70 1.37
CA LEU A 810 -3.01 -23.38 0.19
C LEU A 810 -2.31 -23.88 -1.07
N GLY A 811 -3.05 -24.66 -1.87
CA GLY A 811 -2.59 -25.05 -3.19
C GLY A 811 -2.70 -23.90 -4.18
N GLN A 812 -2.17 -24.08 -5.38
CA GLN A 812 -2.64 -23.27 -6.51
C GLN A 812 -4.11 -23.63 -6.74
N GLY A 813 -5.02 -22.68 -6.51
CA GLY A 813 -6.45 -22.91 -6.59
C GLY A 813 -6.93 -23.32 -7.98
N SER A 814 -8.24 -23.48 -8.15
CA SER A 814 -8.88 -23.72 -9.45
C SER A 814 -8.85 -22.48 -10.37
N ALA A 815 -8.70 -21.29 -9.78
CA ALA A 815 -8.58 -20.00 -10.44
C ALA A 815 -7.12 -19.63 -10.73
N ASP A 816 -6.95 -18.62 -11.58
CA ASP A 816 -5.66 -18.21 -12.09
C ASP A 816 -4.95 -17.24 -11.13
N GLU A 817 -3.74 -17.61 -10.68
CA GLU A 817 -2.90 -16.76 -9.82
C GLU A 817 -2.58 -15.40 -10.47
N ARG A 818 -2.51 -14.33 -9.65
CA ARG A 818 -2.36 -12.95 -10.18
C ARG A 818 -0.97 -12.60 -10.66
N HIS A 819 0.01 -13.45 -10.38
CA HIS A 819 1.38 -13.36 -10.91
C HIS A 819 1.52 -14.02 -12.31
N PHE A 820 0.43 -14.55 -12.88
CA PHE A 820 0.38 -15.10 -14.24
C PHE A 820 1.38 -16.26 -14.50
N GLY A 821 1.80 -16.98 -13.46
CA GLY A 821 2.83 -18.03 -13.58
C GLY A 821 4.25 -17.49 -13.70
N PHE A 822 4.48 -16.20 -13.38
CA PHE A 822 5.80 -15.57 -13.43
C PHE A 822 6.21 -14.97 -12.09
N GLY A 823 7.47 -15.15 -11.72
CA GLY A 823 8.11 -14.55 -10.55
C GLY A 823 9.31 -13.69 -10.94
N GLY A 824 10.05 -13.24 -9.93
CA GLY A 824 11.27 -12.46 -10.06
C GLY A 824 12.52 -13.27 -10.43
N GLY A 825 13.21 -12.89 -11.49
CA GLY A 825 14.67 -13.02 -11.57
C GLY A 825 15.26 -11.65 -11.32
N VAL A 826 16.43 -11.55 -10.67
CA VAL A 826 17.09 -10.30 -10.19
C VAL A 826 16.83 -9.02 -11.01
N THR A 827 16.73 -9.11 -12.35
CA THR A 827 16.31 -8.00 -13.23
C THR A 827 15.27 -8.34 -14.31
N ASN A 828 14.71 -9.56 -14.36
CA ASN A 828 13.83 -10.01 -15.44
C ASN A 828 12.65 -10.81 -14.90
N VAL A 829 11.51 -10.76 -15.59
CA VAL A 829 10.39 -11.66 -15.33
C VAL A 829 10.77 -13.08 -15.75
N VAL A 830 10.55 -14.07 -14.88
CA VAL A 830 10.92 -15.47 -15.15
C VAL A 830 9.74 -16.40 -14.89
N PRO A 831 9.48 -17.39 -15.76
CA PRO A 831 8.48 -18.42 -15.49
C PRO A 831 8.75 -19.14 -14.17
N MET A 832 7.70 -19.34 -13.38
CA MET A 832 7.75 -20.15 -12.17
C MET A 832 7.71 -21.64 -12.53
N ASP A 833 8.52 -22.45 -11.84
CA ASP A 833 8.46 -23.90 -11.93
C ASP A 833 7.84 -24.50 -10.66
N PHE A 834 6.55 -24.84 -10.71
CA PHE A 834 5.82 -25.47 -9.60
C PHE A 834 6.15 -26.96 -9.40
N ALA A 835 6.88 -27.59 -10.33
CA ALA A 835 7.25 -29.00 -10.24
C ALA A 835 8.66 -29.21 -9.67
N ASP A 836 9.63 -28.37 -10.05
CA ASP A 836 11.03 -28.41 -9.58
C ASP A 836 11.32 -27.35 -8.49
N GLY A 837 10.52 -26.28 -8.42
CA GLY A 837 10.63 -25.27 -7.36
C GLY A 837 11.88 -24.39 -7.42
N THR A 838 12.66 -24.45 -8.51
CA THR A 838 14.00 -23.86 -8.58
C THR A 838 14.06 -22.46 -9.21
N VAL A 839 12.99 -22.00 -9.88
CA VAL A 839 12.98 -20.75 -10.65
C VAL A 839 11.73 -19.94 -10.32
N GLY A 840 11.90 -18.67 -9.96
CA GLY A 840 10.78 -17.77 -9.61
C GLY A 840 10.04 -18.17 -8.33
N SER A 841 10.70 -18.88 -7.41
CA SER A 841 10.09 -19.41 -6.19
C SER A 841 9.99 -18.37 -5.08
N SER A 842 8.96 -18.46 -4.24
CA SER A 842 9.05 -17.93 -2.88
C SER A 842 10.14 -18.72 -2.17
N SER A 843 11.08 -18.01 -1.54
CA SER A 843 11.99 -18.70 -0.65
C SER A 843 11.18 -19.20 0.55
N SER A 844 11.07 -20.51 0.68
CA SER A 844 10.75 -21.20 1.94
C SER A 844 11.66 -20.83 3.10
N ASP A 845 12.81 -20.25 2.76
CA ASP A 845 13.75 -19.73 3.71
C ASP A 845 13.32 -18.29 4.00
N PRO A 846 12.92 -17.94 5.22
CA PRO A 846 12.75 -16.55 5.58
C PRO A 846 14.10 -15.77 5.51
N ILE A 847 15.20 -16.44 5.11
CA ILE A 847 16.56 -15.95 4.84
C ILE A 847 16.75 -15.35 3.42
N ASP A 848 15.92 -15.62 2.39
CA ASP A 848 16.24 -15.08 1.06
C ASP A 848 15.73 -13.65 0.84
N CYS A 849 16.63 -12.69 1.00
CA CYS A 849 16.38 -11.27 0.70
C CYS A 849 16.41 -10.96 -0.82
N SER A 850 16.44 -11.98 -1.69
CA SER A 850 16.44 -11.78 -3.15
C SER A 850 15.06 -11.51 -3.74
N ASN A 851 13.97 -11.65 -2.96
CA ASN A 851 12.56 -11.61 -3.39
C ASN A 851 12.40 -11.95 -4.89
N THR A 852 12.59 -13.23 -5.20
CA THR A 852 12.44 -13.78 -6.55
C THR A 852 11.07 -14.41 -6.78
N GLY A 853 10.16 -14.31 -5.81
CA GLY A 853 8.79 -14.84 -5.88
C GLY A 853 7.79 -13.86 -6.50
N SER A 854 6.52 -14.12 -6.23
CA SER A 854 5.38 -13.28 -6.52
C SER A 854 5.48 -11.93 -5.79
N GLY A 855 4.93 -10.88 -6.39
CA GLY A 855 4.99 -9.52 -5.84
C GLY A 855 6.30 -8.77 -6.05
N ALA A 856 7.39 -9.45 -6.46
CA ALA A 856 8.73 -8.87 -6.65
C ALA A 856 8.78 -7.64 -7.57
N PHE A 857 7.85 -7.53 -8.53
CA PHE A 857 7.79 -6.42 -9.49
C PHE A 857 6.66 -5.42 -9.25
N THR A 858 5.92 -5.57 -8.15
CA THR A 858 4.82 -4.65 -7.83
C THR A 858 5.35 -3.21 -7.71
N ILE A 859 6.48 -3.04 -7.02
CA ILE A 859 7.30 -1.83 -7.04
C ILE A 859 8.50 -2.06 -7.96
N ASN A 860 8.59 -1.29 -9.03
CA ASN A 860 9.58 -1.38 -10.09
C ASN A 860 10.23 0.00 -10.30
N PRO A 861 11.45 0.23 -9.76
CA PRO A 861 12.16 1.49 -9.93
C PRO A 861 12.61 1.77 -11.37
N LEU A 862 12.44 0.81 -12.29
CA LEU A 862 12.68 1.03 -13.73
C LEU A 862 11.40 1.45 -14.48
N SER A 863 10.22 1.34 -13.84
CA SER A 863 8.93 1.68 -14.44
C SER A 863 7.96 2.23 -13.40
N PHE A 864 8.09 3.52 -13.08
CA PHE A 864 7.31 4.18 -12.02
C PHE A 864 5.80 4.08 -12.25
N LEU A 865 5.39 4.20 -13.53
CA LEU A 865 3.99 4.18 -13.93
C LEU A 865 3.36 2.79 -13.78
N THR A 866 4.13 1.72 -14.01
CA THR A 866 3.65 0.35 -13.78
C THR A 866 3.38 0.14 -12.30
N SER A 867 4.30 0.58 -11.43
CA SER A 867 4.08 0.50 -9.98
C SER A 867 2.88 1.31 -9.53
N ARG A 868 2.77 2.57 -9.96
CA ARG A 868 1.59 3.39 -9.70
C ARG A 868 0.30 2.68 -10.06
N ASP A 869 0.25 2.12 -11.26
CA ASP A 869 -0.98 1.55 -11.79
C ASP A 869 -1.25 0.12 -11.25
N ASN A 870 -0.26 -0.59 -10.72
CA ASN A 870 -0.48 -1.79 -9.90
C ASN A 870 -1.27 -1.47 -8.63
N PHE A 871 -0.92 -0.40 -7.91
CA PHE A 871 -1.68 -0.02 -6.71
C PHE A 871 -3.08 0.53 -7.05
N ARG A 872 -3.23 1.26 -8.17
CA ARG A 872 -4.55 1.68 -8.66
C ARG A 872 -5.44 0.50 -9.06
N GLN A 873 -4.86 -0.50 -9.72
CA GLN A 873 -5.55 -1.75 -10.02
C GLN A 873 -6.02 -2.43 -8.74
N HIS A 874 -5.16 -2.52 -7.72
CA HIS A 874 -5.56 -3.17 -6.48
C HIS A 874 -6.70 -2.46 -5.75
N MET A 875 -6.69 -1.12 -5.70
CA MET A 875 -7.80 -0.36 -5.11
C MET A 875 -9.13 -0.63 -5.86
N SER A 876 -9.08 -0.75 -7.19
CA SER A 876 -10.23 -1.16 -8.01
C SER A 876 -10.69 -2.59 -7.71
N ASP A 877 -9.76 -3.50 -7.46
CA ASP A 877 -10.04 -4.91 -7.15
C ASP A 877 -10.70 -5.03 -5.77
N LEU A 878 -10.19 -4.30 -4.76
CA LEU A 878 -10.79 -4.23 -3.42
C LEU A 878 -12.19 -3.63 -3.46
N MET A 879 -12.45 -2.64 -4.30
CA MET A 879 -13.80 -2.10 -4.49
C MET A 879 -14.73 -3.13 -5.15
N THR A 880 -14.22 -3.91 -6.13
CA THR A 880 -14.99 -5.01 -6.73
C THR A 880 -15.32 -6.09 -5.71
N LEU A 881 -14.34 -6.51 -4.89
CA LEU A 881 -14.55 -7.44 -3.78
C LEU A 881 -15.62 -6.90 -2.82
N ARG A 882 -15.48 -5.64 -2.38
CA ARG A 882 -16.44 -5.02 -1.47
C ARG A 882 -17.87 -5.06 -2.03
N LEU A 883 -18.05 -4.66 -3.28
CA LEU A 883 -19.38 -4.63 -3.91
C LEU A 883 -19.98 -6.04 -4.11
N SER A 884 -19.15 -7.09 -4.13
CA SER A 884 -19.58 -8.48 -4.35
C SER A 884 -20.01 -9.19 -3.06
N ILE A 885 -19.53 -8.74 -1.89
CA ILE A 885 -19.83 -9.33 -0.56
C ILE A 885 -21.32 -9.65 -0.34
N PRO A 886 -22.29 -8.77 -0.64
CA PRO A 886 -23.70 -9.01 -0.34
C PRO A 886 -24.33 -10.22 -1.06
N THR A 887 -23.60 -10.82 -2.01
CA THR A 887 -24.08 -11.93 -2.86
C THR A 887 -23.25 -13.21 -2.70
N MET A 888 -22.32 -13.25 -1.74
CA MET A 888 -21.44 -14.40 -1.54
C MET A 888 -22.10 -15.49 -0.68
N ASP A 889 -22.05 -16.71 -1.19
CA ASP A 889 -22.38 -17.98 -0.53
C ASP A 889 -21.04 -18.71 -0.28
N ILE A 890 -20.50 -18.59 0.92
CA ILE A 890 -19.15 -19.05 1.28
C ILE A 890 -19.14 -20.52 1.74
N ASP A 891 -20.30 -21.05 2.15
CA ASP A 891 -20.42 -22.41 2.66
C ASP A 891 -21.10 -23.39 1.67
N GLY A 892 -21.75 -22.87 0.64
CA GLY A 892 -22.45 -23.61 -0.40
C GLY A 892 -23.80 -24.18 0.04
N ILE A 893 -24.36 -23.70 1.16
CA ILE A 893 -25.59 -24.18 1.79
C ILE A 893 -26.65 -23.07 1.74
N ASP A 894 -27.83 -23.41 1.23
CA ASP A 894 -28.99 -22.50 1.28
C ASP A 894 -29.56 -22.47 2.72
N ASP A 895 -29.05 -21.52 3.51
CA ASP A 895 -29.26 -21.41 4.95
C ASP A 895 -30.68 -20.98 5.38
N ASN A 896 -31.53 -20.58 4.44
CA ASN A 896 -32.82 -19.95 4.77
C ASN A 896 -34.05 -20.59 4.12
N GLY A 897 -33.95 -21.83 3.65
CA GLY A 897 -35.09 -22.56 3.09
C GLY A 897 -35.71 -21.85 1.87
N PRO A 898 -36.92 -22.24 1.40
CA PRO A 898 -37.40 -21.88 0.07
C PRO A 898 -37.72 -20.39 -0.19
N GLU A 899 -37.48 -19.49 0.78
CA GLU A 899 -37.63 -18.03 0.65
C GLU A 899 -36.36 -17.24 1.02
N GLY A 900 -35.26 -17.92 1.36
CA GLY A 900 -33.94 -17.31 1.63
C GLY A 900 -33.13 -17.02 0.37
N ASP A 901 -32.22 -16.06 0.45
CA ASP A 901 -31.32 -15.67 -0.64
C ASP A 901 -30.00 -16.46 -0.70
N GLY A 902 -29.73 -17.29 0.32
CA GLY A 902 -28.58 -18.22 0.33
C GLY A 902 -27.23 -17.52 0.40
N PHE A 903 -27.16 -16.32 0.99
CA PHE A 903 -25.93 -15.54 1.13
C PHE A 903 -25.53 -15.43 2.61
N ASP A 904 -24.23 -15.51 2.88
CA ASP A 904 -23.71 -15.68 4.24
C ASP A 904 -23.12 -14.41 4.84
N LEU A 905 -22.90 -13.37 4.03
CA LEU A 905 -22.13 -12.19 4.41
C LEU A 905 -23.00 -10.93 4.47
N ASN A 906 -22.78 -10.12 5.51
CA ASN A 906 -23.44 -8.84 5.68
C ASN A 906 -22.72 -7.74 4.86
N GLY A 907 -23.37 -7.31 3.77
CA GLY A 907 -22.87 -6.25 2.89
C GLY A 907 -22.83 -4.85 3.50
N ASP A 908 -23.61 -4.58 4.54
CA ASP A 908 -23.69 -3.28 5.22
C ASP A 908 -22.67 -3.18 6.38
N ASP A 909 -22.07 -4.31 6.79
CA ASP A 909 -21.24 -4.43 7.98
C ASP A 909 -19.87 -5.07 7.65
N VAL A 910 -19.06 -4.28 6.96
CA VAL A 910 -17.76 -4.72 6.44
C VAL A 910 -16.64 -3.88 7.02
N HIS A 911 -15.62 -4.57 7.50
CA HIS A 911 -14.42 -4.04 8.13
C HIS A 911 -13.20 -4.34 7.25
N PHE A 912 -12.11 -3.63 7.51
CA PHE A 912 -10.87 -3.79 6.76
C PHE A 912 -9.69 -3.98 7.71
N ILE A 913 -8.82 -4.95 7.41
CA ILE A 913 -7.56 -5.12 8.12
C ILE A 913 -6.45 -5.22 7.08
N ALA A 914 -5.41 -4.40 7.22
CA ALA A 914 -4.24 -4.47 6.35
C ALA A 914 -2.96 -4.50 7.15
N HIS A 915 -1.97 -5.23 6.63
CA HIS A 915 -0.66 -5.36 7.23
C HIS A 915 0.44 -4.82 6.30
N SER A 916 1.44 -4.14 6.88
CA SER A 916 2.64 -3.70 6.19
C SER A 916 2.31 -2.87 4.93
N LEU A 917 2.94 -3.15 3.79
CA LEU A 917 2.67 -2.47 2.52
C LEU A 917 1.27 -2.73 1.96
N GLY A 918 0.51 -3.70 2.49
CA GLY A 918 -0.94 -3.82 2.21
C GLY A 918 -1.74 -2.62 2.72
N THR A 919 -1.15 -1.78 3.56
CA THR A 919 -1.74 -0.51 3.99
C THR A 919 -1.60 0.60 2.95
N PHE A 920 -0.69 0.44 1.96
CA PHE A 920 -0.45 1.44 0.91
C PHE A 920 -1.65 1.59 -0.02
N ASN A 921 -2.29 0.50 -0.43
CA ASN A 921 -3.57 0.52 -1.12
C ASN A 921 -4.76 0.50 -0.15
N GLY A 922 -4.60 -0.07 1.04
CA GLY A 922 -5.67 -0.17 2.04
C GLY A 922 -6.18 1.17 2.57
N ILE A 923 -5.30 2.09 2.99
CA ILE A 923 -5.71 3.40 3.52
C ILE A 923 -6.46 4.22 2.45
N PRO A 924 -5.94 4.38 1.21
CA PRO A 924 -6.69 5.04 0.14
C PRO A 924 -7.99 4.31 -0.23
N PHE A 925 -8.02 2.97 -0.27
CA PHE A 925 -9.24 2.21 -0.56
C PHE A 925 -10.35 2.51 0.44
N VAL A 926 -10.04 2.43 1.74
CA VAL A 926 -11.00 2.71 2.82
C VAL A 926 -11.54 4.14 2.73
N GLU A 927 -10.67 5.09 2.40
CA GLU A 927 -11.06 6.49 2.24
C GLU A 927 -12.00 6.69 1.04
N ILE A 928 -11.67 6.11 -0.12
CA ILE A 928 -12.47 6.22 -1.35
C ILE A 928 -13.83 5.53 -1.18
N ALA A 929 -13.85 4.31 -0.63
CA ALA A 929 -15.09 3.56 -0.42
C ALA A 929 -16.10 4.33 0.47
N ASN A 930 -15.58 5.09 1.44
CA ASN A 930 -16.39 5.85 2.39
C ASN A 930 -16.74 7.28 1.94
N GLN A 931 -16.29 7.69 0.76
CA GLN A 931 -16.62 8.98 0.16
C GLN A 931 -17.64 8.87 -0.97
N THR A 932 -17.98 7.65 -1.38
CA THR A 932 -19.00 7.46 -2.42
C THR A 932 -20.36 8.01 -1.96
N SER A 933 -21.24 8.23 -2.93
CA SER A 933 -22.62 8.64 -2.64
C SER A 933 -23.50 7.51 -2.03
N ARG A 934 -22.98 6.28 -1.94
CA ARG A 934 -23.68 5.07 -1.47
C ARG A 934 -23.12 4.66 -0.12
N THR A 935 -23.93 4.75 0.93
CA THR A 935 -23.48 4.38 2.28
C THR A 935 -23.25 2.87 2.44
N GLU A 936 -23.84 2.06 1.55
CA GLU A 936 -23.64 0.60 1.49
C GLU A 936 -22.20 0.23 1.08
N ASP A 937 -21.46 1.15 0.49
CA ASP A 937 -20.07 0.94 0.07
C ASP A 937 -19.09 1.14 1.26
N ASN A 938 -19.55 1.74 2.37
CA ASN A 938 -18.73 2.15 3.51
C ASN A 938 -18.07 1.00 4.26
N ILE A 939 -16.77 1.11 4.50
CA ILE A 939 -16.00 0.34 5.48
C ILE A 939 -16.28 0.89 6.88
N VAL A 940 -16.84 0.08 7.76
CA VAL A 940 -17.28 0.46 9.11
C VAL A 940 -16.08 0.83 9.99
N SER A 941 -15.10 -0.08 10.05
CA SER A 941 -13.85 0.15 10.78
C SER A 941 -12.64 -0.45 10.06
N ALA A 942 -11.47 0.15 10.23
CA ALA A 942 -10.22 -0.26 9.58
C ALA A 942 -9.04 -0.39 10.56
N ASN A 943 -8.35 -1.52 10.57
CA ASN A 943 -7.14 -1.74 11.37
C ASN A 943 -5.90 -1.82 10.47
N PHE A 944 -4.97 -0.90 10.65
CA PHE A 944 -3.73 -0.77 9.89
C PHE A 944 -2.53 -1.19 10.76
N LEU A 945 -2.02 -2.38 10.47
CA LEU A 945 -0.95 -3.04 11.22
C LEU A 945 0.40 -2.71 10.59
N THR A 946 1.29 -2.06 11.34
CA THR A 946 2.60 -1.55 10.88
C THR A 946 2.57 -0.74 9.56
N PRO A 947 1.71 0.30 9.45
CA PRO A 947 1.55 1.08 8.23
C PRO A 947 2.64 2.13 8.03
N GLY A 948 2.78 2.65 6.80
CA GLY A 948 3.69 3.75 6.51
C GLY A 948 3.25 4.62 5.33
N GLY A 949 3.79 5.83 5.24
CA GLY A 949 3.60 6.75 4.12
C GLY A 949 4.91 7.37 3.61
N ASN A 950 4.81 8.23 2.58
CA ASN A 950 5.95 8.81 1.85
C ASN A 950 6.91 7.71 1.36
N ILE A 951 6.37 6.87 0.50
CA ILE A 951 6.89 5.54 0.16
C ILE A 951 8.33 5.59 -0.37
N ALA A 952 8.66 6.57 -1.21
CA ALA A 952 10.01 6.67 -1.78
C ALA A 952 11.06 6.93 -0.70
N ARG A 953 10.76 7.82 0.25
CA ARG A 953 11.67 8.15 1.36
C ARG A 953 11.64 7.11 2.46
N LEU A 954 10.51 6.46 2.68
CA LEU A 954 10.39 5.29 3.53
C LEU A 954 11.34 4.19 3.04
N ALA A 955 11.27 3.84 1.75
CA ALA A 955 12.11 2.82 1.14
C ALA A 955 13.61 3.19 1.21
N GLU A 956 13.94 4.47 1.03
CA GLU A 956 15.32 4.97 1.19
C GLU A 956 15.82 4.82 2.65
N ASN A 957 14.96 5.01 3.65
CA ASN A 957 15.34 4.99 5.06
C ASN A 957 15.14 3.63 5.75
N SER A 958 14.46 2.69 5.10
CA SER A 958 14.24 1.34 5.61
C SER A 958 15.53 0.53 5.66
N PRO A 959 15.93 -0.01 6.83
CA PRO A 959 17.03 -0.96 6.90
C PRO A 959 16.84 -2.15 5.96
N VAL A 960 15.62 -2.69 5.81
CA VAL A 960 15.37 -3.83 4.93
C VAL A 960 15.38 -3.46 3.44
N PHE A 961 14.72 -2.38 3.04
CA PHE A 961 14.52 -2.08 1.61
C PHE A 961 15.66 -1.29 0.97
N ALA A 962 16.33 -0.42 1.73
CA ALA A 962 17.32 0.51 1.17
C ALA A 962 18.50 -0.15 0.45
N PRO A 963 19.13 -1.23 0.96
CA PRO A 963 20.29 -1.85 0.29
C PRO A 963 19.96 -2.38 -1.10
N GLY A 964 18.87 -3.14 -1.22
CA GLY A 964 18.47 -3.73 -2.49
C GLY A 964 18.21 -2.66 -3.54
N ILE A 965 17.51 -1.60 -3.17
CA ILE A 965 17.15 -0.49 -4.06
C ILE A 965 18.39 0.35 -4.41
N LEU A 966 19.12 0.85 -3.41
CA LEU A 966 20.20 1.82 -3.62
C LEU A 966 21.43 1.18 -4.29
N LEU A 967 21.78 -0.06 -3.94
CA LEU A 967 22.89 -0.76 -4.60
C LEU A 967 22.54 -1.14 -6.04
N ALA A 968 21.28 -1.50 -6.31
CA ALA A 968 20.81 -1.74 -7.68
C ALA A 968 20.84 -0.46 -8.52
N LEU A 969 20.36 0.67 -7.99
CA LEU A 969 20.42 1.97 -8.66
C LEU A 969 21.86 2.43 -8.90
N GLN A 970 22.76 2.22 -7.93
CA GLN A 970 24.19 2.48 -8.09
C GLN A 970 24.77 1.63 -9.24
N SER A 971 24.42 0.34 -9.31
CA SER A 971 24.93 -0.56 -10.34
C SER A 971 24.33 -0.26 -11.73
N ALA A 972 23.05 0.13 -11.80
CA ALA A 972 22.31 0.27 -13.06
C ALA A 972 22.46 1.67 -13.67
N ALA A 973 22.46 2.71 -12.84
CA ALA A 973 22.42 4.10 -13.27
C ALA A 973 23.54 4.96 -12.66
N GLY A 974 24.41 4.39 -11.80
CA GLY A 974 25.46 5.15 -11.12
C GLY A 974 24.95 6.03 -9.98
N LEU A 975 23.66 5.98 -9.65
CA LEU A 975 23.01 6.82 -8.65
C LEU A 975 23.32 6.32 -7.24
N GLN A 976 23.86 7.20 -6.40
CA GLN A 976 24.27 6.88 -5.04
C GLN A 976 23.65 7.87 -4.06
N ARG A 977 23.52 7.46 -2.79
CA ARG A 977 23.04 8.37 -1.74
C ARG A 977 23.93 9.61 -1.67
N GLY A 978 23.30 10.78 -1.53
CA GLY A 978 23.96 12.08 -1.59
C GLY A 978 24.05 12.68 -3.00
N ASP A 979 23.73 11.93 -4.06
CA ASP A 979 23.69 12.49 -5.42
C ASP A 979 22.45 13.36 -5.66
N ALA A 980 22.62 14.50 -6.32
CA ALA A 980 21.50 15.34 -6.76
C ALA A 980 20.55 14.63 -7.76
N ASP A 981 21.11 13.74 -8.59
CA ASP A 981 20.33 12.98 -9.57
C ASP A 981 19.49 11.87 -8.90
N LEU A 982 19.99 11.25 -7.82
CA LEU A 982 19.19 10.31 -7.02
C LEU A 982 18.00 11.02 -6.37
N GLU A 983 18.19 12.27 -5.99
CA GLU A 983 17.17 13.06 -5.30
C GLU A 983 16.06 13.49 -6.25
N THR A 984 16.43 13.89 -7.47
CA THR A 984 15.46 14.07 -8.56
C THR A 984 14.73 12.76 -8.85
N PHE A 985 15.44 11.62 -8.88
CA PHE A 985 14.85 10.30 -9.09
C PHE A 985 13.79 9.97 -8.03
N LEU A 986 14.12 10.10 -6.74
CA LEU A 986 13.21 9.80 -5.63
C LEU A 986 12.03 10.77 -5.58
N ASN A 987 12.23 12.06 -5.89
CA ASN A 987 11.15 13.05 -5.91
C ASN A 987 10.13 12.78 -7.02
N VAL A 988 10.57 12.39 -8.22
CA VAL A 988 9.66 12.01 -9.32
C VAL A 988 9.01 10.65 -9.08
N LEU A 989 9.72 9.72 -8.44
CA LEU A 989 9.15 8.46 -7.99
C LEU A 989 8.00 8.73 -6.99
N GLN A 990 8.24 9.58 -5.99
CA GLN A 990 7.23 9.97 -5.02
C GLN A 990 6.03 10.67 -5.68
N ALA A 991 6.26 11.58 -6.62
CA ALA A 991 5.19 12.22 -7.40
C ALA A 991 4.33 11.19 -8.17
N SER A 992 4.95 10.09 -8.62
CA SER A 992 4.23 8.98 -9.25
C SER A 992 3.41 8.18 -8.25
N PHE A 993 3.88 8.08 -7.01
CA PHE A 993 3.24 7.31 -5.94
C PHE A 993 2.16 8.07 -5.19
N ASP A 994 2.13 9.41 -5.28
CA ASP A 994 1.18 10.22 -4.54
C ASP A 994 -0.30 9.87 -4.77
N SER A 995 -0.64 9.26 -5.92
CA SER A 995 -2.01 8.78 -6.20
C SER A 995 -2.46 7.58 -5.36
N PHE A 996 -1.56 6.95 -4.61
CA PHE A 996 -1.87 5.85 -3.68
C PHE A 996 -1.05 5.94 -2.37
N ASP A 997 -0.21 6.96 -2.17
CA ASP A 997 0.58 7.06 -0.94
C ASP A 997 -0.32 7.40 0.26
N PRO A 998 -0.36 6.55 1.31
CA PRO A 998 -1.25 6.75 2.46
C PRO A 998 -1.19 8.12 3.11
N ILE A 999 -0.03 8.77 3.13
CA ILE A 999 0.12 10.07 3.79
C ILE A 999 -0.79 11.15 3.16
N ASN A 1000 -1.13 10.99 1.87
CA ASN A 1000 -2.00 11.92 1.14
C ASN A 1000 -3.50 11.66 1.37
N PHE A 1001 -3.87 10.53 1.98
CA PHE A 1001 -5.26 10.11 2.21
C PHE A 1001 -5.62 10.05 3.70
N VAL A 1002 -4.66 9.72 4.57
CA VAL A 1002 -4.93 9.41 5.98
C VAL A 1002 -5.57 10.55 6.76
N GLY A 1003 -5.29 11.81 6.39
CA GLY A 1003 -5.91 12.98 7.01
C GLY A 1003 -7.43 13.04 6.82
N ASN A 1004 -7.96 12.48 5.73
CA ASN A 1004 -9.39 12.49 5.43
C ASN A 1004 -10.20 11.58 6.37
N LEU A 1005 -9.55 10.59 7.00
CA LEU A 1005 -10.19 9.74 8.02
C LEU A 1005 -10.69 10.57 9.20
N SER A 1006 -9.97 11.65 9.55
CA SER A 1006 -10.30 12.57 10.66
C SER A 1006 -11.35 13.63 10.31
N SER A 1007 -11.81 13.68 9.05
CA SER A 1007 -12.77 14.68 8.59
C SER A 1007 -14.12 14.49 9.28
N THR A 1008 -14.84 15.60 9.52
CA THR A 1008 -16.19 15.54 10.14
C THR A 1008 -17.24 14.86 9.27
N THR A 1009 -16.91 14.58 8.01
CA THR A 1009 -17.73 13.87 7.03
C THR A 1009 -17.43 12.38 6.98
N SER A 1010 -16.26 11.95 7.48
CA SER A 1010 -15.90 10.55 7.59
C SER A 1010 -16.62 9.90 8.76
N THR A 1011 -17.23 8.75 8.53
CA THR A 1011 -17.77 7.88 9.58
C THR A 1011 -16.81 6.76 9.97
N THR A 1012 -15.71 6.59 9.23
CA THR A 1012 -14.76 5.49 9.40
C THR A 1012 -14.04 5.56 10.73
N LYS A 1013 -14.04 4.45 11.48
CA LYS A 1013 -13.15 4.27 12.64
C LYS A 1013 -11.85 3.64 12.19
N ALA A 1014 -10.72 4.07 12.74
CA ALA A 1014 -9.43 3.50 12.39
C ALA A 1014 -8.53 3.22 13.59
N LEU A 1015 -7.82 2.10 13.56
CA LEU A 1015 -6.79 1.70 14.50
C LEU A 1015 -5.47 1.55 13.76
N PHE A 1016 -4.41 2.18 14.27
CA PHE A 1016 -3.06 2.06 13.76
C PHE A 1016 -2.19 1.33 14.78
N SER A 1017 -1.36 0.39 14.34
CA SER A 1017 -0.38 -0.28 15.20
C SER A 1017 1.05 -0.01 14.74
N GLU A 1018 1.91 0.38 15.66
CA GLU A 1018 3.34 0.62 15.45
C GLU A 1018 4.16 -0.35 16.30
N VAL A 1019 5.24 -0.90 15.74
CA VAL A 1019 6.23 -1.67 16.49
C VAL A 1019 7.49 -0.80 16.64
N VAL A 1020 7.90 -0.50 17.86
CA VAL A 1020 9.10 0.33 18.09
C VAL A 1020 10.36 -0.39 17.61
N GLY A 1021 11.11 0.26 16.73
CA GLY A 1021 12.34 -0.31 16.15
C GLY A 1021 12.09 -1.21 14.94
N ASP A 1022 10.91 -1.12 14.31
CA ASP A 1022 10.61 -1.79 13.05
C ASP A 1022 11.67 -1.47 11.98
N VAL A 1023 12.20 -2.53 11.36
CA VAL A 1023 13.29 -2.47 10.38
C VAL A 1023 12.80 -2.50 8.92
N PHE A 1024 11.51 -2.76 8.70
CA PHE A 1024 10.87 -2.72 7.38
C PHE A 1024 10.24 -1.35 7.16
N ILE A 1025 9.37 -0.94 8.07
CA ILE A 1025 8.67 0.35 8.05
C ILE A 1025 9.21 1.18 9.21
N PRO A 1026 10.15 2.11 8.96
CA PRO A 1026 10.67 2.98 10.02
C PRO A 1026 9.53 3.72 10.71
N ASN A 1027 9.59 3.82 12.04
CA ASN A 1027 8.59 4.60 12.79
C ASN A 1027 8.60 6.08 12.36
N ASN A 1028 9.79 6.65 12.12
CA ASN A 1028 10.00 7.98 11.53
C ASN A 1028 11.33 8.03 10.77
N ALA A 1029 11.39 8.75 9.65
CA ALA A 1029 12.61 8.97 8.85
C ALA A 1029 13.26 10.35 9.12
N SER A 1030 13.40 10.75 10.37
CA SER A 1030 14.07 11.99 10.80
C SER A 1030 15.53 11.71 11.24
N PRO A 1031 16.52 12.59 10.98
CA PRO A 1031 17.91 12.15 10.74
C PRO A 1031 18.72 11.85 11.99
N ALA A 1032 19.80 11.07 11.76
CA ALA A 1032 21.03 10.85 12.54
C ALA A 1032 21.36 9.39 12.87
N VAL A 1033 20.86 8.44 12.08
CA VAL A 1033 21.35 7.05 12.14
C VAL A 1033 21.79 6.63 10.75
N ASP A 1034 23.07 6.28 10.63
CA ASP A 1034 23.53 5.46 9.51
C ASP A 1034 22.57 4.27 9.37
N VAL A 1035 22.10 4.01 8.16
CA VAL A 1035 21.24 2.85 7.89
C VAL A 1035 22.13 1.61 7.92
N VAL A 1036 22.52 1.24 9.14
CA VAL A 1036 23.33 0.06 9.42
C VAL A 1036 22.42 -1.13 9.36
N GLN A 1037 22.77 -2.01 8.46
CA GLN A 1037 22.05 -3.24 8.23
C GLN A 1037 22.05 -4.11 9.49
N PRO A 1038 20.88 -4.46 10.04
CA PRO A 1038 20.82 -5.28 11.23
C PRO A 1038 21.48 -6.63 10.92
N ALA A 1039 22.08 -7.26 11.93
CA ALA A 1039 22.72 -8.57 11.75
C ALA A 1039 21.71 -9.60 11.22
N ASN A 1040 20.44 -9.44 11.63
CA ASN A 1040 19.35 -10.27 11.22
C ASN A 1040 18.14 -9.45 10.73
N ILE A 1041 17.36 -9.98 9.79
CA ILE A 1041 16.03 -9.51 9.39
C ILE A 1041 15.03 -10.55 9.93
N GLY A 1042 14.18 -10.16 10.87
CA GLY A 1042 13.39 -11.14 11.64
C GLY A 1042 14.28 -12.16 12.35
N CYS A 1043 14.04 -13.44 12.14
CA CYS A 1043 14.84 -14.53 12.73
C CYS A 1043 16.12 -14.88 11.97
N ASN A 1044 16.46 -14.17 10.88
CA ASN A 1044 17.40 -14.66 9.85
C ASN A 1044 18.58 -13.75 9.60
N ALA A 1045 19.73 -14.29 9.16
CA ALA A 1045 20.92 -13.49 8.86
C ALA A 1045 20.71 -12.58 7.64
N ASN A 1046 21.05 -11.29 7.77
CA ASN A 1046 20.93 -10.31 6.69
C ASN A 1046 22.13 -10.42 5.71
N PRO A 1047 21.93 -10.62 4.39
CA PRO A 1047 23.02 -10.69 3.41
C PRO A 1047 23.77 -9.35 3.25
N TYR A 1048 23.16 -8.26 3.68
CA TYR A 1048 23.74 -6.92 3.71
C TYR A 1048 24.27 -6.53 5.10
N ALA A 1049 24.28 -7.45 6.09
CA ALA A 1049 24.68 -7.17 7.47
C ALA A 1049 25.99 -6.37 7.56
N GLY A 1050 25.96 -5.25 8.29
CA GLY A 1050 27.12 -4.39 8.51
C GLY A 1050 27.51 -3.49 7.32
N ILE A 1051 26.77 -3.49 6.21
CA ILE A 1051 26.90 -2.46 5.17
C ILE A 1051 26.32 -1.15 5.72
N SER A 1052 27.10 -0.08 5.59
CA SER A 1052 26.67 1.30 5.81
C SER A 1052 26.34 1.92 4.47
N LEU A 1053 25.16 2.52 4.35
CA LEU A 1053 24.72 3.28 3.17
C LEU A 1053 24.82 4.80 3.40
N GLY A 1054 25.40 5.21 4.54
CA GLY A 1054 25.43 6.59 4.99
C GLY A 1054 24.15 6.99 5.73
N GLU A 1055 24.07 8.26 6.12
CA GLU A 1055 22.88 8.84 6.74
C GLU A 1055 21.75 8.96 5.71
N GLY A 1056 20.55 8.50 6.07
CA GLY A 1056 19.37 8.65 5.21
C GLY A 1056 18.92 10.10 5.10
N THR A 1057 18.23 10.42 4.00
CA THR A 1057 17.67 11.76 3.80
C THR A 1057 16.49 11.99 4.75
N ALA A 1058 16.54 13.10 5.51
CA ALA A 1058 15.47 13.50 6.40
C ALA A 1058 14.13 13.62 5.64
N ALA A 1059 13.12 12.90 6.12
CA ALA A 1059 11.79 12.82 5.52
C ALA A 1059 10.72 12.79 6.63
N PRO A 1060 10.26 13.97 7.09
CA PRO A 1060 9.37 14.10 8.26
C PRO A 1060 7.97 13.49 8.04
N LEU A 1061 7.63 13.18 6.78
CA LEU A 1061 6.37 12.58 6.39
C LEU A 1061 6.47 11.06 6.15
N ALA A 1062 7.66 10.46 6.31
CA ALA A 1062 7.89 9.05 6.04
C ALA A 1062 7.92 8.20 7.32
N GLY A 1063 7.16 7.10 7.29
CA GLY A 1063 7.04 6.14 8.39
C GLY A 1063 5.63 6.06 8.99
N THR A 1064 5.52 5.35 10.12
CA THR A 1064 4.25 5.11 10.82
C THR A 1064 3.81 6.30 11.68
N SER A 1065 4.72 6.91 12.45
CA SER A 1065 4.42 8.05 13.33
C SER A 1065 3.92 9.30 12.58
N PRO A 1066 4.42 9.62 11.36
CA PRO A 1066 3.81 10.70 10.56
C PRO A 1066 2.35 10.44 10.19
N LEU A 1067 1.93 9.19 9.97
CA LEU A 1067 0.53 8.86 9.73
C LEU A 1067 -0.33 9.18 10.95
N GLN A 1068 0.15 8.88 12.17
CA GLN A 1068 -0.53 9.25 13.41
C GLN A 1068 -0.82 10.76 13.46
N THR A 1069 0.20 11.55 13.13
CA THR A 1069 0.11 13.01 13.18
C THR A 1069 -0.86 13.52 12.12
N ALA A 1070 -0.74 13.04 10.88
CA ALA A 1070 -1.60 13.44 9.78
C ALA A 1070 -3.07 13.02 9.98
N SER A 1071 -3.32 11.86 10.61
CA SER A 1071 -4.67 11.37 10.89
C SER A 1071 -5.27 11.94 12.19
N GLY A 1072 -4.49 12.65 13.00
CA GLY A 1072 -4.90 13.08 14.34
C GLY A 1072 -5.21 11.92 15.29
N ALA A 1073 -4.61 10.74 15.08
CA ALA A 1073 -4.91 9.56 15.87
C ALA A 1073 -4.45 9.70 17.33
N VAL A 1074 -5.31 9.29 18.25
CA VAL A 1074 -5.05 9.35 19.68
C VAL A 1074 -4.32 8.09 20.14
N SER A 1075 -3.13 8.26 20.73
CA SER A 1075 -2.39 7.15 21.36
C SER A 1075 -3.16 6.57 22.54
N ILE A 1076 -3.22 5.24 22.62
CA ILE A 1076 -3.81 4.52 23.76
C ILE A 1076 -2.83 3.47 24.30
N GLY A 1077 -2.80 3.33 25.63
CA GLY A 1077 -1.99 2.32 26.35
C GLY A 1077 -2.83 1.33 27.18
N ASP A 1078 -4.15 1.48 27.17
CA ASP A 1078 -5.12 0.62 27.86
C ASP A 1078 -6.42 0.58 27.03
N SER A 1079 -7.35 -0.28 27.43
CA SER A 1079 -8.66 -0.44 26.79
C SER A 1079 -9.44 0.88 26.77
N THR A 1080 -10.19 1.13 25.70
CA THR A 1080 -10.93 2.39 25.49
C THR A 1080 -12.26 2.18 24.77
N ASP A 1081 -13.23 3.06 25.07
CA ASP A 1081 -14.58 3.11 24.48
C ASP A 1081 -14.82 4.46 23.73
N GLU A 1082 -13.76 5.10 23.23
CA GLU A 1082 -13.84 6.44 22.61
C GLU A 1082 -13.83 6.39 21.07
N ALA A 1083 -14.94 6.79 20.46
CA ALA A 1083 -15.14 6.79 19.02
C ALA A 1083 -14.28 7.84 18.28
N SER A 1084 -13.16 7.46 17.67
CA SER A 1084 -12.49 8.31 16.66
C SER A 1084 -11.48 7.54 15.79
N ILE A 1085 -10.19 7.70 16.09
CA ILE A 1085 -9.05 7.15 15.38
C ILE A 1085 -7.96 6.94 16.43
N ASN A 1086 -7.49 5.71 16.59
CA ASN A 1086 -6.60 5.34 17.68
C ASN A 1086 -5.26 4.82 17.16
N PHE A 1087 -4.24 4.95 18.02
CA PHE A 1087 -2.88 4.53 17.72
C PHE A 1087 -2.32 3.72 18.89
N ILE A 1088 -1.80 2.52 18.61
CA ILE A 1088 -1.18 1.63 19.59
C ILE A 1088 0.29 1.44 19.21
N ARG A 1089 1.16 1.46 20.21
CA ARG A 1089 2.60 1.28 20.03
C ARG A 1089 3.10 0.12 20.88
N PHE A 1090 3.63 -0.92 20.24
CA PHE A 1090 4.29 -2.03 20.91
C PHE A 1090 5.71 -1.67 21.33
N GLU A 1091 6.04 -1.98 22.58
CA GLU A 1091 7.37 -1.76 23.17
C GLU A 1091 8.46 -2.56 22.43
N SER A 1092 9.68 -2.04 22.41
CA SER A 1092 10.81 -2.68 21.69
C SER A 1092 11.21 -4.05 22.25
N ASP A 1093 10.86 -4.35 23.51
CA ASP A 1093 11.11 -5.63 24.19
C ASP A 1093 9.85 -6.48 24.38
N SER A 1094 8.71 -6.07 23.81
CA SER A 1094 7.44 -6.82 23.80
C SER A 1094 7.53 -8.17 23.07
N GLY A 1095 8.60 -8.37 22.28
CA GLY A 1095 8.72 -9.49 21.36
C GLY A 1095 7.98 -9.29 20.04
N ALA A 1096 7.23 -8.19 19.87
CA ALA A 1096 6.61 -7.83 18.60
C ALA A 1096 7.67 -7.50 17.54
N LEU A 1097 7.47 -8.00 16.33
CA LEU A 1097 8.24 -7.68 15.13
C LEU A 1097 7.28 -7.22 14.03
N HIS A 1098 7.84 -6.66 12.96
CA HIS A 1098 7.07 -6.29 11.77
C HIS A 1098 6.18 -7.43 11.24
N THR A 1099 6.66 -8.67 11.28
CA THR A 1099 5.96 -9.86 10.76
C THR A 1099 4.99 -10.48 11.74
N THR A 1100 5.05 -10.12 13.02
CA THR A 1100 4.22 -10.72 14.08
C THR A 1100 2.72 -10.63 13.79
N PRO A 1101 2.16 -9.53 13.24
CA PRO A 1101 0.72 -9.48 12.91
C PRO A 1101 0.29 -10.53 11.88
N ALA A 1102 1.19 -10.98 10.99
CA ALA A 1102 0.88 -12.06 10.06
C ALA A 1102 0.85 -13.42 10.79
N ALA A 1103 1.90 -13.72 11.56
CA ALA A 1103 1.96 -14.89 12.44
C ALA A 1103 3.12 -14.76 13.45
N ALA A 1104 2.99 -15.43 14.61
CA ALA A 1104 4.11 -15.60 15.53
C ALA A 1104 5.10 -16.66 15.01
N ALA A 1105 6.32 -16.25 14.66
CA ALA A 1105 7.37 -17.18 14.21
C ALA A 1105 8.10 -17.89 15.36
N SER A 1106 7.95 -17.40 16.60
CA SER A 1106 8.61 -17.93 17.78
C SER A 1106 7.73 -17.85 19.03
N SER A 1107 8.09 -18.61 20.07
CA SER A 1107 7.40 -18.53 21.37
C SER A 1107 7.54 -17.17 22.06
N ALA A 1108 8.53 -16.36 21.66
CA ALA A 1108 8.73 -15.01 22.19
C ALA A 1108 7.75 -14.00 21.56
N GLU A 1109 7.33 -14.21 20.32
CA GLU A 1109 6.36 -13.38 19.60
C GLU A 1109 4.91 -13.72 19.97
N ALA A 1110 4.65 -14.93 20.50
CA ALA A 1110 3.30 -15.42 20.77
C ALA A 1110 2.43 -14.48 21.64
N PRO A 1111 2.94 -13.85 22.72
CA PRO A 1111 2.15 -12.87 23.48
C PRO A 1111 1.76 -11.65 22.64
N ALA A 1112 2.70 -11.08 21.88
CA ALA A 1112 2.43 -9.94 21.01
C ALA A 1112 1.44 -10.28 19.89
N PHE A 1113 1.53 -11.47 19.29
CA PHE A 1113 0.54 -11.93 18.32
C PHE A 1113 -0.86 -12.05 18.94
N ALA A 1114 -0.97 -12.62 20.15
CA ALA A 1114 -2.24 -12.69 20.86
C ALA A 1114 -2.82 -11.30 21.17
N GLU A 1115 -1.98 -10.32 21.45
CA GLU A 1115 -2.39 -8.92 21.65
C GLU A 1115 -2.91 -8.28 20.35
N PHE A 1116 -2.22 -8.47 19.21
CA PHE A 1116 -2.73 -8.06 17.90
C PHE A 1116 -4.10 -8.67 17.60
N VAL A 1117 -4.29 -9.97 17.88
CA VAL A 1117 -5.58 -10.66 17.71
C VAL A 1117 -6.65 -10.05 18.61
N THR A 1118 -6.33 -9.79 19.88
CA THR A 1118 -7.28 -9.23 20.87
C THR A 1118 -7.77 -7.85 20.43
N GLN A 1119 -6.86 -6.98 20.00
CA GLN A 1119 -7.18 -5.64 19.51
C GLN A 1119 -7.99 -5.70 18.20
N ALA A 1120 -7.55 -6.51 17.24
CA ALA A 1120 -8.26 -6.65 15.97
C ALA A 1120 -9.68 -7.22 16.14
N ALA A 1121 -9.84 -8.28 16.94
CA ALA A 1121 -11.13 -8.90 17.16
C ALA A 1121 -12.09 -7.98 17.93
N SER A 1122 -11.63 -7.34 19.02
CA SER A 1122 -12.47 -6.40 19.79
C SER A 1122 -12.88 -5.18 18.95
N PHE A 1123 -11.97 -4.65 18.13
CA PHE A 1123 -12.24 -3.52 17.26
C PHE A 1123 -13.27 -3.84 16.16
N VAL A 1124 -13.20 -5.03 15.57
CA VAL A 1124 -14.19 -5.50 14.59
C VAL A 1124 -15.55 -5.77 15.24
N LEU A 1125 -15.57 -6.49 16.37
CA LEU A 1125 -16.82 -6.86 17.06
C LEU A 1125 -17.64 -5.66 17.54
N ASN A 1126 -16.99 -4.53 17.80
CA ASN A 1126 -17.61 -3.31 18.31
C ASN A 1126 -17.68 -2.18 17.27
N ASP A 1127 -17.57 -2.48 15.97
CA ASP A 1127 -17.70 -1.48 14.90
C ASP A 1127 -16.69 -0.31 15.02
N GLY A 1128 -15.56 -0.60 15.64
CA GLY A 1128 -14.50 0.35 15.94
C GLY A 1128 -14.76 1.29 17.12
N GLU A 1129 -15.81 1.06 17.91
CA GLU A 1129 -16.17 1.89 19.08
C GLU A 1129 -15.41 1.51 20.35
N GLU A 1130 -14.95 0.25 20.47
CA GLU A 1130 -14.20 -0.25 21.63
C GLU A 1130 -12.93 -0.98 21.17
N ILE A 1131 -11.83 -0.77 21.90
CA ILE A 1131 -10.57 -1.51 21.73
C ILE A 1131 -10.21 -2.12 23.08
N THR A 1132 -10.04 -3.43 23.11
CA THR A 1132 -9.53 -4.15 24.28
C THR A 1132 -8.01 -4.30 24.20
N VAL A 1133 -7.31 -3.89 25.25
CA VAL A 1133 -5.89 -4.18 25.48
C VAL A 1133 -5.80 -5.35 26.45
N GLY A 1134 -5.25 -6.48 25.99
CA GLY A 1134 -5.16 -7.72 26.76
C GLY A 1134 -3.96 -7.75 27.71
N ASP A 1135 -2.82 -7.29 27.23
CA ASP A 1135 -1.56 -7.18 27.98
C ASP A 1135 -0.93 -5.79 27.78
N SER A 1136 -1.20 -4.88 28.72
CA SER A 1136 -0.65 -3.51 28.70
C SER A 1136 0.87 -3.47 28.86
N ASP A 1137 1.51 -4.53 29.37
CA ASP A 1137 2.98 -4.55 29.53
C ASP A 1137 3.70 -4.64 28.17
N LEU A 1138 2.98 -4.95 27.09
CA LEU A 1138 3.51 -5.01 25.72
C LEU A 1138 3.44 -3.66 24.99
N ILE A 1139 2.74 -2.67 25.55
CA ILE A 1139 2.35 -1.43 24.87
C ILE A 1139 2.95 -0.22 25.61
N VAL A 1140 3.37 0.79 24.85
CA VAL A 1140 3.88 2.06 25.38
C VAL A 1140 2.70 2.95 25.78
N ASP A 1141 2.80 3.60 26.95
CA ASP A 1141 1.89 4.69 27.33
C ASP A 1141 1.93 5.85 26.30
N ALA A 1142 0.81 6.57 26.14
CA ALA A 1142 0.74 7.74 25.26
C ALA A 1142 1.78 8.82 25.67
N GLU A 1143 2.61 9.29 24.72
CA GLU A 1143 3.56 10.41 24.92
C GLU A 1143 2.91 11.79 24.91
#